data_AF-A0A2G5XAL7-F1
#
_entry.id   AF-A0A2G5XAL7-F1
#
_cell.length_a   1.000
_cell.length_b   1.000
_cell.length_c   1.000
_cell.angle_alpha   90.00
_cell.angle_beta   90.00
_cell.angle_gamma   90.00
#
_symmetry.space_group_name_H-M   'P 1'
#
loop_
_entity.id
_entity.type
_entity.pdbx_description
1 polymer ?
#
loop_
_entity_poly.entity_id
_entity_poly.type
_entity_poly.pdbx_seq_one_letter_code
_entity_poly.pdbx_strand_id
1 'polypeptide(L)'
;MNDIKDMTVTFMLDPKTFTHKPTKNDVGSVSVRLQTNPVTISIEELKQAPINGHALSCGYFNTPDSNGVIRRANECWTSQQIFGLDYDYGMTIDEFTYICNRYKVQPIFAYTTYNHTEEAHRFRAVFLLDKPVKDKRVRFMVYNTLVRLFDGKTDQQCKDEARLFFGGLENILETNSILTPEDIVKALATKYRIEDPKNYSRHINKFCQECSLNMTNGFPAVKTNEVGELQADFNTAEADFMPIKIPTGKGKPKPNSDRSILKNKTSWKTRKDVDLEEIPQVCALAAAHESGEYLPYSSRYHLALNYIQLEGGETRFMKAMDLNSEYGEQNRKEEMKVRGIDYAKAQGYMPSSCSSDNCPFFEECTNRRTNILLKLGAKRGEIRQIELPSEPISIAEAEEKFEKALNTAFALKGHNITVIKGETGLGKTEGVTKLNHESTMIAVPTHKLGREFHDRLREAGHNFLLIPERPELPITKEIEYNNLQRVGMHSKAQALIFNLSKEYMKLHVDSITEEQQQVLDYTSAIQSMRHAENLLVTHKRIFNIKNKVDTLIIDEDIMMTELFSAGEIKANDVGNLVALSIKEDDSFKNQMQVLANQFLTVEVGVYSKPLTVIIDTDRLEKLIQDNVEAFEGNIEALLTCDYFVRTEQGVFQYGKRNEFSNFEDTNIIILSATSSEKLYRKAFGKEVQFIDIGTIKKEGKIVTHYDKSFSRNSLNKMERGTLQALNDAKEIVGERNVITYAKHKASLKELGFNVIDDCHFGATTGIDKYKGEDLAVIGTPNMNPAQYIMTAKLLGIKVTAFDQSTSGVKYILVERNGYEFYYNTYSENAMLQEIQFTYVESELLQAVGRARALRNNCTVHVFTNLPIA
;
A
#
# COMPACT_ATOMS: atom_id res chain seq x y z
N MET A 1 -9.30 -15.67 -20.24
CA MET A 1 -9.47 -14.94 -21.51
C MET A 1 -10.67 -15.55 -22.20
N ASN A 2 -11.66 -14.75 -22.57
CA ASN A 2 -12.75 -15.23 -23.44
C ASN A 2 -12.13 -15.59 -24.80
N ASP A 3 -12.54 -16.73 -25.36
CA ASP A 3 -12.11 -17.16 -26.68
C ASP A 3 -12.55 -16.09 -27.71
N ILE A 4 -11.78 -15.84 -28.76
CA ILE A 4 -12.13 -14.82 -29.78
C ILE A 4 -13.53 -15.07 -30.37
N LYS A 5 -13.97 -16.33 -30.33
CA LYS A 5 -15.29 -16.82 -30.72
C LYS A 5 -16.45 -16.19 -29.95
N ASP A 6 -16.21 -15.75 -28.72
CA ASP A 6 -17.25 -15.14 -27.86
C ASP A 6 -17.28 -13.61 -28.00
N MET A 7 -16.36 -13.03 -28.76
CA MET A 7 -16.33 -11.59 -29.00
C MET A 7 -17.41 -11.18 -30.00
N THR A 8 -18.15 -10.13 -29.68
CA THR A 8 -19.17 -9.55 -30.56
C THR A 8 -18.80 -8.14 -30.97
N VAL A 9 -19.29 -7.71 -32.13
CA VAL A 9 -19.03 -6.37 -32.69
C VAL A 9 -20.32 -5.76 -33.21
N THR A 10 -20.46 -4.44 -33.00
CA THR A 10 -21.64 -3.68 -33.41
C THR A 10 -21.34 -2.78 -34.60
N PHE A 11 -22.13 -2.90 -35.68
CA PHE A 11 -21.99 -2.14 -36.93
C PHE A 11 -23.31 -2.19 -37.74
N MET A 12 -23.36 -1.57 -38.93
CA MET A 12 -24.55 -1.66 -39.80
C MET A 12 -24.42 -2.76 -40.85
N LEU A 13 -25.40 -3.65 -40.94
CA LEU A 13 -25.44 -4.75 -41.90
C LEU A 13 -26.74 -4.70 -42.71
N ASP A 14 -26.67 -4.84 -44.04
CA ASP A 14 -27.85 -4.91 -44.89
C ASP A 14 -28.50 -6.30 -44.70
N PRO A 15 -29.77 -6.41 -44.28
CA PRO A 15 -30.43 -7.70 -44.14
C PRO A 15 -30.62 -8.42 -45.48
N LYS A 16 -30.50 -7.71 -46.61
CA LYS A 16 -30.59 -8.30 -47.95
C LYS A 16 -29.23 -8.79 -48.45
N THR A 17 -29.20 -10.00 -48.99
CA THR A 17 -28.03 -10.58 -49.65
C THR A 17 -28.05 -10.36 -51.17
N PHE A 18 -26.87 -10.34 -51.78
CA PHE A 18 -26.69 -10.21 -53.21
C PHE A 18 -25.71 -11.27 -53.72
N THR A 19 -25.99 -11.85 -54.89
CA THR A 19 -25.08 -12.81 -55.56
C THR A 19 -24.18 -12.14 -56.61
N HIS A 20 -24.35 -10.82 -56.81
CA HIS A 20 -23.59 -9.99 -57.73
C HIS A 20 -23.51 -8.56 -57.18
N LYS A 21 -22.63 -7.72 -57.75
CA LYS A 21 -22.47 -6.32 -57.31
C LYS A 21 -23.81 -5.56 -57.45
N PRO A 22 -24.32 -4.91 -56.37
CA PRO A 22 -25.56 -4.13 -56.46
C PRO A 22 -25.52 -3.06 -57.55
N THR A 23 -26.63 -2.87 -58.26
CA THR A 23 -26.72 -1.85 -59.32
C THR A 23 -26.79 -0.44 -58.73
N LYS A 24 -26.60 0.60 -59.55
CA LYS A 24 -26.69 2.01 -59.09
C LYS A 24 -28.03 2.33 -58.41
N ASN A 25 -29.12 1.72 -58.87
CA ASN A 25 -30.45 1.90 -58.29
C ASN A 25 -30.58 1.18 -56.94
N ASP A 26 -29.88 0.06 -56.74
CA ASP A 26 -29.87 -0.69 -55.49
C ASP A 26 -29.13 0.05 -54.37
N VAL A 27 -28.07 0.82 -54.69
CA VAL A 27 -27.22 1.50 -53.69
C VAL A 27 -28.04 2.42 -52.76
N GLY A 28 -29.00 3.16 -53.31
CA GLY A 28 -29.89 4.01 -52.51
C GLY A 28 -30.72 3.18 -51.53
N SER A 29 -31.28 2.06 -51.99
CA SER A 29 -32.09 1.16 -51.17
C SER A 29 -31.26 0.43 -50.10
N VAL A 30 -30.05 -0.01 -50.44
CA VAL A 30 -29.08 -0.59 -49.48
C VAL A 30 -28.77 0.43 -48.38
N SER A 31 -28.52 1.69 -48.76
CA SER A 31 -28.21 2.75 -47.81
C SER A 31 -29.37 3.10 -46.89
N VAL A 32 -30.63 2.87 -47.29
CA VAL A 32 -31.81 3.07 -46.42
C VAL A 32 -31.96 1.89 -45.46
N ARG A 33 -31.86 0.64 -45.94
CA ARG A 33 -31.97 -0.55 -45.09
C ARG A 33 -30.89 -0.61 -44.02
N LEU A 34 -29.67 -0.18 -44.35
CA LEU A 34 -28.58 -0.08 -43.38
C LEU A 34 -28.89 0.88 -42.25
N GLN A 35 -29.69 1.94 -42.44
CA GLN A 35 -30.00 2.91 -41.38
C GLN A 35 -30.81 2.31 -40.25
N THR A 36 -31.63 1.31 -40.55
CA THR A 36 -32.58 0.73 -39.61
C THR A 36 -32.14 -0.64 -39.10
N ASN A 37 -30.93 -1.10 -39.45
CA ASN A 37 -30.47 -2.45 -39.10
C ASN A 37 -29.05 -2.46 -38.48
N PRO A 38 -28.86 -1.85 -37.30
CA PRO A 38 -27.68 -2.12 -36.51
C PRO A 38 -27.69 -3.57 -36.04
N VAL A 39 -26.55 -4.24 -36.12
CA VAL A 39 -26.40 -5.63 -35.67
C VAL A 39 -25.25 -5.73 -34.68
N THR A 40 -25.40 -6.65 -33.73
CA THR A 40 -24.34 -7.10 -32.83
C THR A 40 -24.19 -8.60 -33.02
N ILE A 41 -23.11 -9.00 -33.69
CA ILE A 41 -22.88 -10.39 -34.12
C ILE A 41 -21.49 -10.86 -33.70
N SER A 42 -21.25 -12.16 -33.69
CA SER A 42 -19.92 -12.73 -33.41
C SER A 42 -18.91 -12.41 -34.51
N ILE A 43 -17.61 -12.57 -34.20
CA ILE A 43 -16.56 -12.41 -35.21
C ILE A 43 -16.70 -13.41 -36.36
N GLU A 44 -17.12 -14.64 -36.07
CA GLU A 44 -17.38 -15.69 -37.04
C GLU A 44 -18.53 -15.32 -37.98
N GLU A 45 -19.62 -14.78 -37.43
CA GLU A 45 -20.75 -14.29 -38.23
C GLU A 45 -20.32 -13.10 -39.11
N LEU A 46 -19.50 -12.19 -38.57
CA LEU A 46 -18.93 -11.07 -39.32
C LEU A 46 -18.07 -11.56 -40.51
N LYS A 47 -17.22 -12.58 -40.32
CA LYS A 47 -16.36 -13.14 -41.38
C LYS A 47 -17.18 -13.72 -42.54
N GLN A 48 -18.35 -14.29 -42.26
CA GLN A 48 -19.22 -14.90 -43.27
C GLN A 48 -20.14 -13.89 -43.97
N ALA A 49 -20.51 -12.79 -43.31
CA ALA A 49 -21.51 -11.87 -43.82
C ALA A 49 -21.19 -11.30 -45.24
N PRO A 50 -19.96 -10.83 -45.54
CA PRO A 50 -19.65 -10.33 -46.88
C PRO A 50 -19.69 -11.40 -47.97
N ILE A 51 -19.25 -12.64 -47.69
CA ILE A 51 -19.28 -13.74 -48.67
C ILE A 51 -20.71 -14.22 -48.92
N ASN A 52 -21.57 -14.19 -47.90
CA ASN A 52 -23.00 -14.42 -48.05
C ASN A 52 -23.72 -13.29 -48.80
N GLY A 53 -22.99 -12.28 -49.26
CA GLY A 53 -23.50 -11.22 -50.12
C GLY A 53 -24.12 -10.05 -49.39
N HIS A 54 -23.95 -9.95 -48.07
CA HIS A 54 -24.41 -8.78 -47.32
C HIS A 54 -23.52 -7.57 -47.60
N ALA A 55 -24.15 -6.41 -47.78
CA ALA A 55 -23.46 -5.13 -47.74
C ALA A 55 -23.36 -4.63 -46.29
N LEU A 56 -22.29 -3.93 -45.94
CA LEU A 56 -22.09 -3.41 -44.59
C LEU A 56 -21.52 -1.98 -44.58
N SER A 57 -21.72 -1.29 -43.47
CA SER A 57 -20.95 -0.11 -43.11
C SER A 57 -20.25 -0.39 -41.78
N CYS A 58 -18.95 -0.14 -41.73
CA CYS A 58 -18.14 -0.45 -40.56
C CYS A 58 -18.46 0.43 -39.34
N GLY A 59 -19.03 1.62 -39.56
CA GLY A 59 -19.47 2.52 -38.49
C GLY A 59 -20.82 2.10 -37.92
N TYR A 60 -21.05 2.44 -36.65
CA TYR A 60 -22.35 2.41 -36.00
C TYR A 60 -22.91 3.84 -35.94
N PHE A 61 -24.17 4.01 -36.35
CA PHE A 61 -24.83 5.32 -36.45
C PHE A 61 -26.07 5.34 -35.55
N ASN A 62 -26.01 6.13 -34.48
CA ASN A 62 -27.10 6.30 -33.53
C ASN A 62 -27.22 7.74 -33.01
N THR A 63 -26.37 8.64 -33.49
CA THR A 63 -26.43 10.06 -33.15
C THR A 63 -27.39 10.74 -34.12
N PRO A 64 -28.42 11.46 -33.66
CA PRO A 64 -29.28 12.23 -34.56
C PRO A 64 -28.49 13.36 -35.24
N ASP A 65 -28.78 13.62 -36.51
CA ASP A 65 -28.24 14.80 -37.19
C ASP A 65 -28.87 16.11 -36.69
N SER A 66 -28.48 17.22 -37.30
CA SER A 66 -29.03 18.56 -37.00
C SER A 66 -30.55 18.69 -37.14
N ASN A 67 -31.22 17.77 -37.84
CA ASN A 67 -32.67 17.72 -37.99
C ASN A 67 -33.33 16.64 -37.11
N GLY A 68 -32.58 15.99 -36.22
CA GLY A 68 -33.07 14.93 -35.34
C GLY A 68 -33.21 13.57 -36.03
N VAL A 69 -32.63 13.38 -37.22
CA VAL A 69 -32.76 12.14 -38.01
C VAL A 69 -31.47 11.31 -37.91
N ILE A 70 -31.61 10.01 -37.62
CA ILE A 70 -30.48 9.07 -37.66
C ILE A 70 -30.41 8.47 -39.07
N ARG A 71 -29.26 8.64 -39.75
CA ARG A 71 -29.02 8.11 -41.09
C ARG A 71 -27.56 7.69 -41.27
N ARG A 72 -27.23 7.00 -42.36
CA ARG A 72 -25.85 6.63 -42.73
C ARG A 72 -25.14 7.89 -43.25
N ALA A 73 -24.71 8.72 -42.32
CA ALA A 73 -24.02 9.98 -42.56
C ALA A 73 -22.99 10.20 -41.45
N ASN A 74 -21.93 10.94 -41.77
CA ASN A 74 -20.84 11.22 -40.82
C ASN A 74 -21.34 11.98 -39.58
N GLU A 75 -22.31 12.87 -39.71
CA GLU A 75 -22.95 13.56 -38.58
C GLU A 75 -23.61 12.59 -37.59
N CYS A 76 -24.12 11.46 -38.09
CA CYS A 76 -24.80 10.47 -37.27
C CYS A 76 -23.89 9.38 -36.70
N TRP A 77 -22.59 9.41 -37.02
CA TRP A 77 -21.63 8.41 -36.55
C TRP A 77 -21.50 8.46 -35.03
N THR A 78 -21.49 7.28 -34.40
CA THR A 78 -21.41 7.13 -32.94
C THR A 78 -20.16 6.37 -32.51
N SER A 79 -19.83 5.29 -33.21
CA SER A 79 -18.62 4.51 -32.91
C SER A 79 -18.20 3.61 -34.07
N GLN A 80 -16.97 3.09 -34.03
CA GLN A 80 -16.46 2.13 -35.00
C GLN A 80 -15.41 1.23 -34.37
N GLN A 81 -15.53 -0.09 -34.56
CA GLN A 81 -14.55 -1.07 -34.07
C GLN A 81 -13.85 -1.82 -35.21
N ILE A 82 -14.55 -2.02 -36.33
CA ILE A 82 -13.99 -2.64 -37.54
C ILE A 82 -13.60 -1.58 -38.56
N PHE A 83 -12.55 -1.81 -39.33
CA PHE A 83 -12.04 -0.88 -40.35
C PHE A 83 -11.84 -1.63 -41.66
N GLY A 84 -12.69 -1.34 -42.65
CA GLY A 84 -12.56 -1.87 -44.00
C GLY A 84 -11.64 -1.01 -44.88
N LEU A 85 -10.78 -1.67 -45.66
CA LEU A 85 -10.00 -1.07 -46.74
C LEU A 85 -10.37 -1.74 -48.06
N ASP A 86 -10.54 -0.94 -49.12
CA ASP A 86 -10.94 -1.38 -50.46
C ASP A 86 -9.76 -1.22 -51.43
N TYR A 87 -9.39 -2.31 -52.11
CA TYR A 87 -8.28 -2.37 -53.04
C TYR A 87 -8.81 -2.73 -54.43
N ASP A 88 -9.00 -1.74 -55.29
CA ASP A 88 -9.51 -1.92 -56.67
C ASP A 88 -8.39 -2.05 -57.72
N TYR A 89 -7.18 -1.52 -57.44
CA TYR A 89 -6.03 -1.55 -58.32
C TYR A 89 -4.71 -1.31 -57.57
N GLY A 90 -3.59 -1.82 -58.11
CA GLY A 90 -2.23 -1.45 -57.70
C GLY A 90 -1.65 -2.18 -56.48
N MET A 91 -2.39 -3.12 -55.88
CA MET A 91 -1.96 -3.96 -54.76
C MET A 91 -2.33 -5.41 -55.07
N THR A 92 -1.36 -6.33 -55.05
CA THR A 92 -1.67 -7.77 -55.12
C THR A 92 -1.95 -8.34 -53.74
N ILE A 93 -2.58 -9.52 -53.67
CA ILE A 93 -2.86 -10.20 -52.40
C ILE A 93 -1.55 -10.59 -51.68
N ASP A 94 -0.53 -11.01 -52.44
CA ASP A 94 0.79 -11.34 -51.90
C ASP A 94 1.52 -10.11 -51.35
N GLU A 95 1.50 -8.98 -52.06
CA GLU A 95 2.06 -7.71 -51.58
C GLU A 95 1.38 -7.27 -50.27
N PHE A 96 0.05 -7.36 -50.21
CA PHE A 96 -0.72 -7.03 -49.02
C PHE A 96 -0.35 -7.93 -47.84
N THR A 97 -0.29 -9.25 -48.06
CA THR A 97 0.04 -10.25 -47.03
C THR A 97 1.48 -10.05 -46.53
N TYR A 98 2.41 -9.72 -47.43
CA TYR A 98 3.79 -9.38 -47.07
C TYR A 98 3.86 -8.17 -46.13
N ILE A 99 3.16 -7.08 -46.44
CA ILE A 99 3.13 -5.88 -45.59
C ILE A 99 2.50 -6.19 -44.23
N CYS A 100 1.40 -6.95 -44.21
CA CYS A 100 0.74 -7.35 -42.96
C CYS A 100 1.68 -8.15 -42.05
N ASN A 101 2.40 -9.12 -42.62
CA ASN A 101 3.37 -9.94 -41.88
C ASN A 101 4.56 -9.12 -41.38
N ARG A 102 5.09 -8.24 -42.25
CA ARG A 102 6.27 -7.41 -41.96
C ARG A 102 6.05 -6.42 -40.83
N TYR A 103 4.87 -5.81 -40.75
CA TYR A 103 4.57 -4.78 -39.75
C TYR A 103 3.64 -5.25 -38.63
N LYS A 104 3.24 -6.53 -38.67
CA LYS A 104 2.36 -7.18 -37.67
C LYS A 104 1.02 -6.45 -37.49
N VAL A 105 0.46 -6.01 -38.61
CA VAL A 105 -0.86 -5.39 -38.69
C VAL A 105 -1.66 -6.25 -39.65
N GLN A 106 -2.40 -7.22 -39.08
CA GLN A 106 -3.16 -8.20 -39.84
C GLN A 106 -4.65 -7.84 -39.81
N PRO A 107 -5.38 -8.02 -40.93
CA PRO A 107 -6.84 -7.95 -40.88
C PRO A 107 -7.40 -9.17 -40.16
N ILE A 108 -8.58 -9.03 -39.55
CA ILE A 108 -9.31 -10.17 -39.01
C ILE A 108 -9.76 -11.10 -40.15
N PHE A 109 -10.10 -10.53 -41.31
CA PHE A 109 -10.28 -11.27 -42.57
C PHE A 109 -10.15 -10.35 -43.79
N ALA A 110 -9.92 -10.94 -44.97
CA ALA A 110 -9.97 -10.26 -46.26
C ALA A 110 -10.68 -11.14 -47.29
N TYR A 111 -11.40 -10.53 -48.22
CA TYR A 111 -12.23 -11.22 -49.22
C TYR A 111 -12.18 -10.56 -50.60
N THR A 112 -12.37 -11.35 -51.65
CA THR A 112 -12.40 -10.87 -53.04
C THR A 112 -13.74 -10.22 -53.38
N THR A 113 -13.70 -9.18 -54.21
CA THR A 113 -14.93 -8.52 -54.70
C THR A 113 -15.50 -9.28 -55.89
N TYR A 114 -16.77 -9.05 -56.24
CA TYR A 114 -17.43 -9.63 -57.43
C TYR A 114 -16.72 -9.37 -58.77
N ASN A 115 -15.80 -8.41 -58.83
CA ASN A 115 -15.08 -8.05 -60.07
C ASN A 115 -13.61 -8.51 -60.05
N HIS A 116 -13.23 -9.40 -59.14
CA HIS A 116 -11.87 -9.92 -59.05
C HIS A 116 -11.56 -10.88 -60.20
N THR A 117 -10.35 -10.77 -60.77
CA THR A 117 -9.72 -11.81 -61.58
C THR A 117 -8.24 -11.97 -61.16
N GLU A 118 -7.59 -13.06 -61.54
CA GLU A 118 -6.16 -13.30 -61.27
C GLU A 118 -5.26 -12.23 -61.89
N GLU A 119 -5.64 -11.67 -63.04
CA GLU A 119 -4.89 -10.58 -63.70
C GLU A 119 -5.19 -9.19 -63.09
N ALA A 120 -6.29 -9.07 -62.35
CA ALA A 120 -6.77 -7.82 -61.76
C ALA A 120 -7.29 -8.06 -60.33
N HIS A 121 -6.36 -8.07 -59.38
CA HIS A 121 -6.67 -8.27 -57.96
C HIS A 121 -7.59 -7.17 -57.43
N ARG A 122 -8.76 -7.58 -56.91
CA ARG A 122 -9.75 -6.68 -56.29
C ARG A 122 -10.31 -7.29 -55.03
N PHE A 123 -9.94 -6.76 -53.88
CA PHE A 123 -10.28 -7.34 -52.59
C PHE A 123 -10.49 -6.27 -51.52
N ARG A 124 -11.10 -6.68 -50.40
CA ARG A 124 -11.33 -5.86 -49.22
C ARG A 124 -10.73 -6.54 -48.01
N ALA A 125 -10.09 -5.76 -47.16
CA ALA A 125 -9.54 -6.23 -45.89
C ALA A 125 -10.26 -5.54 -44.73
N VAL A 126 -10.62 -6.30 -43.71
CA VAL A 126 -11.30 -5.80 -42.51
C VAL A 126 -10.40 -6.00 -41.31
N PHE A 127 -10.03 -4.90 -40.65
CA PHE A 127 -9.23 -4.89 -39.42
C PHE A 127 -10.15 -4.74 -38.20
N LEU A 128 -9.81 -5.42 -37.10
CA LEU A 128 -10.58 -5.39 -35.85
C LEU A 128 -9.77 -4.72 -34.75
N LEU A 129 -10.38 -3.76 -34.05
CA LEU A 129 -9.80 -3.17 -32.85
C LEU A 129 -10.26 -3.87 -31.56
N ASP A 130 -9.44 -3.81 -30.53
CA ASP A 130 -9.72 -4.32 -29.18
C ASP A 130 -10.97 -3.68 -28.55
N LYS A 131 -11.19 -2.38 -28.82
CA LYS A 131 -12.33 -1.62 -28.30
C LYS A 131 -12.99 -0.76 -29.39
N PRO A 132 -14.31 -0.51 -29.29
CA PRO A 132 -14.98 0.47 -30.16
C PRO A 132 -14.40 1.88 -29.95
N VAL A 133 -14.01 2.53 -31.04
CA VAL A 133 -13.58 3.93 -31.04
C VAL A 133 -14.81 4.82 -31.11
N LYS A 134 -14.90 5.78 -30.18
CA LYS A 134 -15.98 6.79 -30.12
C LYS A 134 -15.54 8.20 -30.47
N ASP A 135 -14.22 8.42 -30.61
CA ASP A 135 -13.64 9.71 -30.97
C ASP A 135 -13.29 9.73 -32.46
N LYS A 136 -13.85 10.71 -33.19
CA LYS A 136 -13.64 10.86 -34.64
C LYS A 136 -12.18 11.09 -35.01
N ARG A 137 -11.40 11.75 -34.15
CA ARG A 137 -9.96 12.00 -34.34
C ARG A 137 -9.18 10.70 -34.30
N VAL A 138 -9.49 9.83 -33.33
CA VAL A 138 -8.88 8.49 -33.21
C VAL A 138 -9.27 7.62 -34.39
N ARG A 139 -10.54 7.63 -34.82
CA ARG A 139 -11.00 6.91 -36.02
C ARG A 139 -10.22 7.37 -37.25
N PHE A 140 -10.10 8.68 -37.45
CA PHE A 140 -9.35 9.25 -38.58
C PHE A 140 -7.87 8.87 -38.52
N MET A 141 -7.25 8.94 -37.33
CA MET A 141 -5.87 8.53 -37.10
C MET A 141 -5.66 7.07 -37.49
N VAL A 142 -6.47 6.13 -36.98
CA VAL A 142 -6.37 4.70 -37.31
C VAL A 142 -6.49 4.49 -38.81
N TYR A 143 -7.53 5.04 -39.43
CA TYR A 143 -7.76 4.91 -40.87
C TYR A 143 -6.58 5.47 -41.70
N ASN A 144 -6.13 6.70 -41.40
CA ASN A 144 -5.03 7.34 -42.14
C ASN A 144 -3.71 6.57 -41.96
N THR A 145 -3.51 5.97 -40.78
CA THR A 145 -2.34 5.14 -40.50
C THR A 145 -2.36 3.87 -41.35
N LEU A 146 -3.48 3.15 -41.37
CA LEU A 146 -3.66 1.94 -42.20
C LEU A 146 -3.44 2.25 -43.68
N VAL A 147 -4.06 3.31 -44.21
CA VAL A 147 -3.88 3.73 -45.61
C VAL A 147 -2.41 3.97 -45.94
N ARG A 148 -1.67 4.64 -45.06
CA ARG A 148 -0.24 4.93 -45.25
C ARG A 148 0.65 3.71 -45.11
N LEU A 149 0.27 2.75 -44.26
CA LEU A 149 0.98 1.49 -44.11
C LEU A 149 1.00 0.70 -45.43
N PHE A 150 -0.11 0.76 -46.17
CA PHE A 150 -0.30 0.14 -47.49
C PHE A 150 -0.11 1.14 -48.65
N ASP A 151 0.83 2.07 -48.50
CA ASP A 151 1.33 3.00 -49.53
C ASP A 151 0.28 3.88 -50.23
N GLY A 152 -0.88 4.08 -49.61
CA GLY A 152 -1.96 4.88 -50.18
C GLY A 152 -2.61 4.24 -51.41
N LYS A 153 -2.38 2.96 -51.66
CA LYS A 153 -2.95 2.17 -52.78
C LYS A 153 -4.41 1.74 -52.54
N THR A 154 -5.07 2.29 -51.52
CA THR A 154 -6.49 2.07 -51.21
C THR A 154 -7.37 3.08 -51.98
N ASP A 155 -8.63 2.74 -52.27
CA ASP A 155 -9.56 3.69 -52.87
C ASP A 155 -9.67 4.96 -51.98
N GLN A 156 -9.37 6.13 -52.56
CA GLN A 156 -9.33 7.40 -51.86
C GLN A 156 -10.70 7.82 -51.30
N GLN A 157 -11.79 7.23 -51.77
CA GLN A 157 -13.14 7.45 -51.25
C GLN A 157 -13.45 6.71 -49.94
N CYS A 158 -12.55 5.83 -49.46
CA CYS A 158 -12.75 5.06 -48.22
C CYS A 158 -12.54 5.86 -46.93
N LYS A 159 -12.17 7.15 -47.00
CA LYS A 159 -12.04 8.05 -45.84
C LYS A 159 -13.35 8.31 -45.10
N ASP A 160 -14.48 8.09 -45.76
CA ASP A 160 -15.82 8.40 -45.28
C ASP A 160 -16.24 7.51 -44.08
N GLU A 161 -16.77 8.10 -43.01
CA GLU A 161 -17.22 7.36 -41.81
C GLU A 161 -18.44 6.50 -42.16
N ALA A 162 -19.25 7.01 -43.08
CA ALA A 162 -20.41 6.37 -43.66
C ALA A 162 -20.09 5.31 -44.72
N ARG A 163 -18.83 5.01 -45.08
CA ARG A 163 -18.49 4.18 -46.27
C ARG A 163 -19.26 2.86 -46.31
N LEU A 164 -19.76 2.55 -47.51
CA LEU A 164 -20.47 1.31 -47.84
C LEU A 164 -19.48 0.31 -48.45
N PHE A 165 -19.45 -0.90 -47.90
CA PHE A 165 -18.72 -2.05 -48.43
C PHE A 165 -19.72 -3.09 -48.92
N PHE A 166 -19.59 -3.48 -50.19
CA PHE A 166 -20.42 -4.56 -50.75
C PHE A 166 -19.85 -5.93 -50.40
N GLY A 167 -20.71 -6.95 -50.48
CA GLY A 167 -20.28 -8.34 -50.40
C GLY A 167 -19.26 -8.75 -51.47
N GLY A 168 -18.84 -10.00 -51.40
CA GLY A 168 -17.78 -10.58 -52.20
C GLY A 168 -18.01 -12.03 -52.56
N LEU A 169 -16.95 -12.71 -53.01
CA LEU A 169 -17.00 -14.08 -53.51
C LEU A 169 -16.39 -15.08 -52.53
N GLU A 170 -15.17 -14.83 -52.04
CA GLU A 170 -14.45 -15.77 -51.17
C GLU A 170 -13.51 -15.05 -50.20
N ASN A 171 -13.25 -15.67 -49.06
CA ASN A 171 -12.21 -15.22 -48.12
C ASN A 171 -10.84 -15.66 -48.63
N ILE A 172 -9.91 -14.72 -48.66
CA ILE A 172 -8.51 -14.92 -49.09
C ILE A 172 -7.53 -14.88 -47.93
N LEU A 173 -7.96 -14.36 -46.77
CA LEU A 173 -7.18 -14.34 -45.54
C LEU A 173 -8.13 -14.33 -44.36
N GLU A 174 -7.86 -15.17 -43.37
CA GLU A 174 -8.51 -15.12 -42.06
C GLU A 174 -7.47 -15.19 -40.97
N THR A 175 -7.59 -14.33 -39.97
CA THR A 175 -6.72 -14.35 -38.80
C THR A 175 -7.55 -14.23 -37.52
N ASN A 176 -6.83 -14.25 -36.39
CA ASN A 176 -7.36 -13.96 -35.06
C ASN A 176 -6.74 -12.67 -34.50
N SER A 177 -6.31 -11.76 -35.38
CA SER A 177 -5.62 -10.55 -34.98
C SER A 177 -6.60 -9.50 -34.46
N ILE A 178 -6.36 -9.05 -33.23
CA ILE A 178 -7.00 -7.89 -32.61
C ILE A 178 -5.90 -6.83 -32.44
N LEU A 179 -6.18 -5.59 -32.86
CA LEU A 179 -5.22 -4.50 -32.88
C LEU A 179 -5.62 -3.39 -31.90
N THR A 180 -4.64 -2.73 -31.29
CA THR A 180 -4.88 -1.44 -30.64
C THR A 180 -4.59 -0.29 -31.62
N PRO A 181 -5.20 0.89 -31.46
CA PRO A 181 -4.80 2.08 -32.23
C PRO A 181 -3.30 2.39 -32.12
N GLU A 182 -2.70 2.11 -30.97
CA GLU A 182 -1.28 2.30 -30.73
C GLU A 182 -0.41 1.34 -31.56
N ASP A 183 -0.76 0.06 -31.67
CA ASP A 183 -0.05 -0.93 -32.49
C ASP A 183 0.06 -0.49 -33.95
N ILE A 184 -1.04 0.06 -34.46
CA ILE A 184 -1.13 0.53 -35.85
C ILE A 184 -0.22 1.76 -36.05
N VAL A 185 -0.22 2.71 -35.11
CA VAL A 185 0.66 3.91 -35.16
C VAL A 185 2.13 3.53 -35.05
N LYS A 186 2.47 2.61 -34.14
CA LYS A 186 3.81 2.02 -34.00
C LYS A 186 4.28 1.40 -35.32
N ALA A 187 3.43 0.63 -35.98
CA ALA A 187 3.75 -0.01 -37.25
C ALA A 187 4.10 1.01 -38.35
N LEU A 188 3.37 2.12 -38.45
CA LEU A 188 3.67 3.19 -39.40
C LEU A 188 5.03 3.86 -39.13
N ALA A 189 5.33 4.14 -37.86
CA ALA A 189 6.62 4.72 -37.49
C ALA A 189 7.78 3.77 -37.85
N THR A 190 7.61 2.48 -37.59
CA THR A 190 8.56 1.44 -37.99
C THR A 190 8.73 1.37 -39.51
N LYS A 191 7.64 1.39 -40.28
CA LYS A 191 7.69 1.42 -41.75
C LYS A 191 8.56 2.56 -42.27
N TYR A 192 8.26 3.80 -41.87
CA TYR A 192 9.03 4.95 -42.34
C TYR A 192 10.48 4.94 -41.87
N ARG A 193 10.78 4.40 -40.69
CA ARG A 193 12.16 4.32 -40.23
C ARG A 193 12.98 3.32 -41.03
N ILE A 194 12.38 2.19 -41.40
CA ILE A 194 13.06 1.13 -42.17
C ILE A 194 13.16 1.50 -43.65
N GLU A 195 12.08 1.98 -44.26
CA GLU A 195 12.01 2.19 -45.72
C GLU A 195 12.60 3.54 -46.16
N ASP A 196 12.45 4.61 -45.36
CA ASP A 196 12.90 5.96 -45.73
C ASP A 196 13.43 6.74 -44.51
N PRO A 197 14.53 6.27 -43.88
CA PRO A 197 15.08 6.89 -42.66
C PRO A 197 15.47 8.36 -42.87
N LYS A 198 15.91 8.73 -44.09
CA LYS A 198 16.31 10.12 -44.42
C LYS A 198 15.14 11.09 -44.31
N ASN A 199 13.92 10.66 -44.66
CA ASN A 199 12.72 11.49 -44.59
C ASN A 199 11.77 11.11 -43.44
N TYR A 200 12.16 10.20 -42.54
CA TYR A 200 11.35 9.75 -41.41
C TYR A 200 10.65 10.90 -40.68
N SER A 201 11.42 11.89 -40.22
CA SER A 201 10.89 13.04 -39.48
C SER A 201 9.87 13.81 -40.31
N ARG A 202 10.10 13.96 -41.61
CA ARG A 202 9.17 14.66 -42.51
C ARG A 202 7.86 13.89 -42.65
N HIS A 203 7.92 12.56 -42.82
CA HIS A 203 6.75 11.70 -42.94
C HIS A 203 5.89 11.70 -41.68
N ILE A 204 6.51 11.56 -40.50
CA ILE A 204 5.81 11.59 -39.21
C ILE A 204 5.22 12.98 -38.94
N ASN A 205 5.97 14.07 -39.16
CA ASN A 205 5.44 15.43 -38.99
C ASN A 205 4.19 15.64 -39.86
N LYS A 206 4.24 15.21 -41.12
CA LYS A 206 3.10 15.31 -42.03
C LYS A 206 1.90 14.49 -41.55
N PHE A 207 2.14 13.26 -41.08
CA PHE A 207 1.09 12.41 -40.51
C PHE A 207 0.43 13.07 -39.30
N CYS A 208 1.23 13.53 -38.34
CA CYS A 208 0.75 14.21 -37.13
C CYS A 208 -0.04 15.48 -37.44
N GLN A 209 0.42 16.29 -38.41
CA GLN A 209 -0.31 17.48 -38.87
C GLN A 209 -1.68 17.15 -39.45
N GLU A 210 -1.78 16.11 -40.28
CA GLU A 210 -3.06 15.67 -40.87
C GLU A 210 -4.02 15.13 -39.81
N CYS A 211 -3.50 14.39 -38.82
CA CYS A 211 -4.27 13.82 -37.72
C CYS A 211 -4.53 14.81 -36.58
N SER A 212 -3.97 16.03 -36.63
CA SER A 212 -4.05 17.03 -35.55
C SER A 212 -3.53 16.47 -34.21
N LEU A 213 -2.44 15.70 -34.29
CA LEU A 213 -1.84 14.92 -33.21
C LEU A 213 -0.47 15.48 -32.85
N ASN A 214 -0.19 15.67 -31.57
CA ASN A 214 1.10 16.13 -31.08
C ASN A 214 2.17 15.04 -31.19
N MET A 215 3.41 15.45 -30.92
CA MET A 215 4.57 14.55 -30.99
C MET A 215 5.39 14.61 -29.71
N THR A 216 5.95 13.46 -29.33
CA THR A 216 6.94 13.36 -28.26
C THR A 216 8.17 12.64 -28.78
N ASN A 217 9.35 13.25 -28.63
CA ASN A 217 10.65 12.69 -29.06
C ASN A 217 10.66 12.14 -30.51
N GLY A 218 9.92 12.77 -31.43
CA GLY A 218 9.89 12.36 -32.84
C GLY A 218 8.90 11.23 -33.18
N PHE A 219 8.05 10.84 -32.23
CA PHE A 219 6.95 9.90 -32.42
C PHE A 219 5.60 10.59 -32.21
N PRO A 220 4.52 10.09 -32.84
CA PRO A 220 3.16 10.51 -32.51
C PRO A 220 2.86 10.28 -31.02
N ALA A 221 2.23 11.23 -30.34
CA ALA A 221 1.93 11.17 -28.91
C ALA A 221 0.68 10.31 -28.64
N VAL A 222 0.84 8.99 -28.77
CA VAL A 222 -0.21 7.98 -28.60
C VAL A 222 0.33 6.85 -27.72
N LYS A 223 -0.39 6.47 -26.68
CA LYS A 223 -0.05 5.32 -25.85
C LYS A 223 -1.27 4.70 -25.22
N THR A 224 -1.19 3.44 -24.86
CA THR A 224 -2.20 2.75 -24.06
C THR A 224 -1.73 2.71 -22.61
N ASN A 225 -2.58 3.11 -21.67
CA ASN A 225 -2.25 3.08 -20.24
C ASN A 225 -2.35 1.65 -19.67
N GLU A 226 -2.01 1.49 -18.38
CA GLU A 226 -1.98 0.18 -17.69
C GLU A 226 -3.37 -0.49 -17.58
N VAL A 227 -4.46 0.28 -17.70
CA VAL A 227 -5.85 -0.22 -17.69
C VAL A 227 -6.35 -0.51 -19.12
N GLY A 228 -5.48 -0.41 -20.12
CA GLY A 228 -5.79 -0.67 -21.52
C GLY A 228 -6.57 0.46 -22.20
N GLU A 229 -6.54 1.69 -21.68
CA GLU A 229 -7.20 2.84 -22.30
C GLU A 229 -6.23 3.64 -23.17
N LEU A 230 -6.71 4.06 -24.34
CA LEU A 230 -5.95 4.87 -25.28
C LEU A 230 -5.81 6.32 -24.77
N GLN A 231 -4.58 6.81 -24.72
CA GLN A 231 -4.22 8.20 -24.52
C GLN A 231 -3.59 8.74 -25.81
N ALA A 232 -4.29 9.65 -26.48
CA ALA A 232 -3.81 10.33 -27.68
C ALA A 232 -3.86 11.86 -27.46
N ASP A 233 -2.72 12.52 -27.62
CA ASP A 233 -2.57 13.96 -27.39
C ASP A 233 -2.88 14.75 -28.67
N PHE A 234 -4.14 15.11 -28.86
CA PHE A 234 -4.62 15.92 -29.98
C PHE A 234 -4.50 17.42 -29.67
N ASN A 235 -4.09 18.22 -30.66
CA ASN A 235 -3.99 19.68 -30.53
C ASN A 235 -5.29 20.43 -30.87
N THR A 236 -6.36 19.71 -31.18
CA THR A 236 -7.68 20.26 -31.51
C THR A 236 -8.76 19.47 -30.77
N ALA A 237 -9.79 20.16 -30.29
CA ALA A 237 -10.96 19.51 -29.72
C ALA A 237 -11.70 18.69 -30.81
N GLU A 238 -12.39 17.63 -30.41
CA GLU A 238 -13.13 16.76 -31.35
C GLU A 238 -14.18 17.53 -32.16
N ALA A 239 -14.91 18.46 -31.53
CA ALA A 239 -15.92 19.28 -32.21
C ALA A 239 -15.33 20.17 -33.33
N ASP A 240 -14.07 20.58 -33.20
CA ASP A 240 -13.36 21.43 -34.16
C ASP A 240 -12.54 20.62 -35.17
N PHE A 241 -12.57 19.28 -35.05
CA PHE A 241 -11.78 18.41 -35.90
C PHE A 241 -12.35 18.38 -37.32
N MET A 242 -11.56 18.88 -38.26
CA MET A 242 -11.81 18.77 -39.69
C MET A 242 -10.63 18.09 -40.38
N PRO A 243 -10.84 16.97 -41.09
CA PRO A 243 -9.78 16.30 -41.82
C PRO A 243 -9.36 17.11 -43.06
N ILE A 244 -8.06 17.14 -43.34
CA ILE A 244 -7.51 17.84 -44.52
C ILE A 244 -7.99 17.13 -45.80
N LYS A 245 -8.77 17.84 -46.64
CA LYS A 245 -9.17 17.34 -47.96
C LYS A 245 -7.97 17.33 -48.91
N ILE A 246 -7.69 16.17 -49.53
CA ILE A 246 -6.73 16.07 -50.63
C ILE A 246 -7.43 16.58 -51.91
N PRO A 247 -6.87 17.54 -52.66
CA PRO A 247 -7.56 18.12 -53.82
C PRO A 247 -7.69 17.10 -54.97
N THR A 248 -8.93 16.90 -55.41
CA THR A 248 -9.28 16.20 -56.65
C THR A 248 -9.37 17.24 -57.78
N GLY A 249 -8.23 17.58 -58.41
CA GLY A 249 -8.20 18.44 -59.60
C GLY A 249 -7.07 19.47 -59.62
N LYS A 250 -6.68 19.92 -60.82
CA LYS A 250 -5.65 20.95 -61.08
C LYS A 250 -6.10 22.34 -60.57
N GLY A 251 -6.12 22.52 -59.26
CA GLY A 251 -6.31 23.80 -58.60
C GLY A 251 -5.70 23.69 -57.21
N LYS A 252 -4.61 24.42 -56.94
CA LYS A 252 -3.94 24.40 -55.64
C LYS A 252 -4.86 25.05 -54.59
N PRO A 253 -5.34 24.35 -53.55
CA PRO A 253 -5.68 25.03 -52.31
C PRO A 253 -4.35 25.35 -51.61
N LYS A 254 -4.18 26.58 -51.11
CA LYS A 254 -3.14 26.81 -50.10
C LYS A 254 -3.50 25.95 -48.88
N PRO A 255 -2.59 25.11 -48.36
CA PRO A 255 -2.81 24.50 -47.07
C PRO A 255 -3.06 25.64 -46.09
N ASN A 256 -4.04 25.52 -45.20
CA ASN A 256 -4.03 26.31 -43.99
C ASN A 256 -2.71 25.96 -43.29
N SER A 257 -1.72 26.85 -43.42
CA SER A 257 -0.32 26.57 -43.14
C SER A 257 -0.01 26.47 -41.65
N ASP A 258 -0.98 26.61 -40.76
CA ASP A 258 -0.75 26.71 -39.32
C ASP A 258 -1.74 25.90 -38.47
N ARG A 259 -1.85 24.58 -38.70
CA ARG A 259 -2.08 23.69 -37.55
C ARG A 259 -0.72 23.31 -37.00
N SER A 260 -0.17 24.17 -36.15
CA SER A 260 1.06 23.88 -35.42
C SER A 260 0.84 22.65 -34.54
N ILE A 261 1.65 21.61 -34.75
CA ILE A 261 1.72 20.47 -33.82
C ILE A 261 2.76 20.79 -32.74
N LEU A 262 2.42 20.51 -31.48
CA LEU A 262 3.40 20.62 -30.41
C LEU A 262 4.39 19.48 -30.52
N LYS A 263 5.68 19.81 -30.40
CA LYS A 263 6.79 18.85 -30.42
C LYS A 263 7.45 18.84 -29.05
N ASN A 264 6.99 17.92 -28.22
CA ASN A 264 7.50 17.74 -26.88
C ASN A 264 8.83 16.98 -26.94
N LYS A 265 9.79 17.43 -26.13
CA LYS A 265 11.02 16.70 -25.84
C LYS A 265 11.02 16.27 -24.40
N THR A 266 11.26 15.00 -24.16
CA THR A 266 11.37 14.43 -22.82
C THR A 266 12.72 13.74 -22.66
N SER A 267 13.33 13.89 -21.50
CA SER A 267 14.55 13.17 -21.15
C SER A 267 14.19 11.82 -20.53
N TRP A 268 14.78 10.75 -21.04
CA TRP A 268 14.66 9.43 -20.41
C TRP A 268 15.67 9.30 -19.27
N LYS A 269 15.19 8.99 -18.06
CA LYS A 269 16.04 8.79 -16.89
C LYS A 269 16.32 7.30 -16.71
N THR A 270 17.57 6.96 -16.41
CA THR A 270 17.99 5.58 -16.17
C THR A 270 18.59 5.41 -14.78
N ARG A 271 18.48 4.19 -14.26
CA ARG A 271 19.11 3.72 -13.03
C ARG A 271 20.61 3.42 -13.27
N LYS A 272 21.51 3.99 -12.47
CA LYS A 272 22.98 3.98 -12.69
C LYS A 272 23.77 3.00 -11.82
N ASP A 273 23.14 2.50 -10.77
CA ASP A 273 23.71 1.73 -9.66
C ASP A 273 23.55 0.22 -9.82
N VAL A 274 23.07 -0.24 -10.98
CA VAL A 274 22.91 -1.67 -11.26
C VAL A 274 24.11 -2.13 -12.06
N ASP A 275 24.78 -3.16 -11.55
CA ASP A 275 25.68 -3.94 -12.39
C ASP A 275 24.83 -4.80 -13.34
N LEU A 276 24.93 -4.54 -14.63
CA LEU A 276 24.15 -5.25 -15.64
C LEU A 276 24.50 -6.75 -15.71
N GLU A 277 25.66 -7.17 -15.17
CA GLU A 277 26.02 -8.59 -15.07
C GLU A 277 25.15 -9.37 -14.08
N GLU A 278 24.46 -8.71 -13.15
CA GLU A 278 23.55 -9.36 -12.20
C GLU A 278 22.24 -9.82 -12.87
N ILE A 279 21.81 -9.16 -13.94
CA ILE A 279 20.50 -9.39 -14.58
C ILE A 279 20.32 -10.85 -15.05
N PRO A 280 21.24 -11.45 -15.85
CA PRO A 280 21.09 -12.84 -16.28
C PRO A 280 21.19 -13.84 -15.11
N GLN A 281 21.77 -13.45 -13.97
CA GLN A 281 21.88 -14.32 -12.78
C GLN A 281 20.55 -14.43 -12.03
N VAL A 282 19.71 -13.39 -12.08
CA VAL A 282 18.42 -13.34 -11.38
C VAL A 282 17.21 -13.56 -12.31
N CYS A 283 17.41 -13.68 -13.63
CA CYS A 283 16.34 -13.81 -14.61
C CYS A 283 16.72 -14.75 -15.77
N ALA A 284 16.10 -15.94 -15.83
CA ALA A 284 16.32 -16.93 -16.89
C ALA A 284 15.99 -16.38 -18.29
N LEU A 285 14.96 -15.55 -18.43
CA LEU A 285 14.62 -14.92 -19.71
C LEU A 285 15.73 -13.98 -20.20
N ALA A 286 16.36 -13.24 -19.29
CA ALA A 286 17.48 -12.38 -19.64
C ALA A 286 18.72 -13.23 -20.00
N ALA A 287 18.97 -14.32 -19.27
CA ALA A 287 20.04 -15.26 -19.58
C ALA A 287 19.88 -15.87 -20.99
N ALA A 288 18.67 -16.32 -21.35
CA ALA A 288 18.35 -16.84 -22.68
C ALA A 288 18.60 -15.81 -23.80
N HIS A 289 18.19 -14.55 -23.57
CA HIS A 289 18.45 -13.46 -24.50
C HIS A 289 19.95 -13.19 -24.68
N GLU A 290 20.70 -13.15 -23.56
CA GLU A 290 22.14 -12.89 -23.56
C GLU A 290 22.98 -14.08 -24.07
N SER A 291 22.43 -15.30 -24.10
CA SER A 291 23.04 -16.46 -24.75
C SER A 291 22.74 -16.55 -26.26
N GLY A 292 21.90 -15.66 -26.81
CA GLY A 292 21.51 -15.68 -28.21
C GLY A 292 20.37 -16.65 -28.55
N GLU A 293 19.59 -17.09 -27.56
CA GLU A 293 18.40 -17.91 -27.82
C GLU A 293 17.35 -17.09 -28.60
N TYR A 294 16.58 -17.77 -29.46
CA TYR A 294 15.48 -17.14 -30.16
C TYR A 294 14.28 -16.94 -29.21
N LEU A 295 13.84 -15.69 -29.08
CA LEU A 295 12.75 -15.28 -28.21
C LEU A 295 11.64 -14.64 -29.04
N PRO A 296 10.36 -14.96 -28.75
CA PRO A 296 9.24 -14.34 -29.41
C PRO A 296 9.20 -12.83 -29.12
N TYR A 297 8.45 -12.09 -29.94
CA TYR A 297 8.41 -10.63 -29.83
C TYR A 297 7.91 -10.16 -28.46
N SER A 298 6.89 -10.82 -27.88
CA SER A 298 6.35 -10.47 -26.55
C SER A 298 7.44 -10.52 -25.48
N SER A 299 8.23 -11.59 -25.46
CA SER A 299 9.35 -11.76 -24.52
C SER A 299 10.46 -10.74 -24.71
N ARG A 300 10.84 -10.47 -25.97
CA ARG A 300 11.84 -9.43 -26.27
C ARG A 300 11.35 -8.03 -25.90
N TYR A 301 10.06 -7.74 -26.12
CA TYR A 301 9.48 -6.45 -25.76
C TYR A 301 9.41 -6.28 -24.23
N HIS A 302 9.01 -7.32 -23.50
CA HIS A 302 9.05 -7.34 -22.03
C HIS A 302 10.47 -7.09 -21.48
N LEU A 303 11.49 -7.77 -22.03
CA LEU A 303 12.88 -7.53 -21.70
C LEU A 303 13.31 -6.11 -22.02
N ALA A 304 13.01 -5.61 -23.23
CA ALA A 304 13.36 -4.26 -23.65
C ALA A 304 12.82 -3.20 -22.68
N LEU A 305 11.55 -3.30 -22.29
CA LEU A 305 10.91 -2.37 -21.35
C LEU A 305 11.57 -2.35 -19.95
N ASN A 306 12.18 -3.46 -19.54
CA ASN A 306 12.95 -3.54 -18.29
C ASN A 306 14.39 -3.01 -18.49
N TYR A 307 15.09 -3.40 -19.56
CA TYR A 307 16.48 -3.00 -19.82
C TYR A 307 16.63 -1.49 -20.06
N ILE A 308 15.68 -0.85 -20.74
CA ILE A 308 15.77 0.60 -21.03
C ILE A 308 15.75 1.46 -19.77
N GLN A 309 15.36 0.90 -18.63
CA GLN A 309 15.32 1.59 -17.33
C GLN A 309 16.70 1.69 -16.69
N LEU A 310 17.68 0.95 -17.22
CA LEU A 310 19.04 0.84 -16.68
C LEU A 310 20.05 1.57 -17.57
N GLU A 311 21.05 2.21 -16.96
CA GLU A 311 22.13 2.87 -17.69
C GLU A 311 22.93 1.81 -18.46
N GLY A 312 23.10 2.03 -19.77
CA GLY A 312 23.73 1.04 -20.67
C GLY A 312 22.85 -0.16 -21.04
N GLY A 313 21.67 -0.31 -20.43
CA GLY A 313 20.79 -1.45 -20.66
C GLY A 313 20.29 -1.57 -22.10
N GLU A 314 19.93 -0.46 -22.75
CA GLU A 314 19.60 -0.44 -24.19
C GLU A 314 20.72 -1.02 -25.04
N THR A 315 21.96 -0.56 -24.82
CA THR A 315 23.14 -1.04 -25.55
C THR A 315 23.37 -2.52 -25.34
N ARG A 316 23.24 -3.01 -24.09
CA ARG A 316 23.41 -4.42 -23.76
C ARG A 316 22.34 -5.29 -24.42
N PHE A 317 21.08 -4.90 -24.31
CA PHE A 317 19.94 -5.59 -24.93
C PHE A 317 20.12 -5.71 -26.45
N MET A 318 20.49 -4.61 -27.11
CA MET A 318 20.68 -4.59 -28.57
C MET A 318 21.90 -5.39 -29.03
N LYS A 319 22.98 -5.45 -28.24
CA LYS A 319 24.14 -6.31 -28.51
C LYS A 319 23.79 -7.79 -28.37
N ALA A 320 22.99 -8.17 -27.37
CA ALA A 320 22.54 -9.55 -27.22
C ALA A 320 21.67 -10.01 -28.41
N MET A 321 20.88 -9.10 -29.02
CA MET A 321 20.19 -9.40 -30.27
C MET A 321 21.14 -9.69 -31.46
N ASP A 322 22.39 -9.24 -31.43
CA ASP A 322 23.35 -9.54 -32.49
C ASP A 322 23.90 -10.97 -32.44
N LEU A 323 23.68 -11.68 -31.32
CA LEU A 323 24.14 -13.06 -31.14
C LEU A 323 23.30 -14.09 -31.90
N ASN A 324 22.08 -13.72 -32.32
CA ASN A 324 21.20 -14.59 -33.09
C ASN A 324 20.92 -13.99 -34.48
N SER A 325 21.39 -14.68 -35.52
CA SER A 325 21.27 -14.24 -36.91
C SER A 325 19.81 -14.11 -37.39
N GLU A 326 18.86 -14.82 -36.80
CA GLU A 326 17.44 -14.75 -37.17
C GLU A 326 16.82 -13.38 -36.91
N TYR A 327 17.40 -12.56 -36.01
CA TYR A 327 16.94 -11.20 -35.77
C TYR A 327 17.41 -10.19 -36.84
N GLY A 328 18.43 -10.55 -37.62
CA GLY A 328 18.85 -9.82 -38.81
C GLY A 328 17.87 -9.99 -39.98
N GLU A 329 17.17 -11.14 -40.03
CA GLU A 329 16.13 -11.38 -41.02
C GLU A 329 14.91 -10.49 -40.80
N GLN A 330 14.30 -10.03 -41.90
CA GLN A 330 13.07 -9.23 -41.88
C GLN A 330 13.17 -7.92 -41.06
N ASN A 331 14.37 -7.41 -40.78
CA ASN A 331 14.63 -6.20 -39.99
C ASN A 331 14.10 -6.25 -38.54
N ARG A 332 14.01 -7.44 -37.92
CA ARG A 332 13.46 -7.62 -36.55
C ARG A 332 14.22 -6.85 -35.48
N LYS A 333 15.53 -6.65 -35.65
CA LYS A 333 16.35 -5.78 -34.78
C LYS A 333 15.93 -4.32 -34.86
N GLU A 334 15.76 -3.79 -36.07
CA GLU A 334 15.32 -2.41 -36.29
C GLU A 334 13.87 -2.22 -35.83
N GLU A 335 13.00 -3.21 -36.08
CA GLU A 335 11.64 -3.24 -35.53
C GLU A 335 11.66 -3.11 -34.00
N MET A 336 12.49 -3.90 -33.31
CA MET A 336 12.61 -3.83 -31.85
C MET A 336 13.17 -2.48 -31.39
N LYS A 337 14.16 -1.92 -32.10
CA LYS A 337 14.72 -0.60 -31.79
C LYS A 337 13.66 0.50 -31.84
N VAL A 338 12.86 0.53 -32.90
CA VAL A 338 11.87 1.59 -33.13
C VAL A 338 10.61 1.37 -32.30
N ARG A 339 9.97 0.20 -32.46
CA ARG A 339 8.68 -0.14 -31.84
C ARG A 339 8.82 -0.46 -30.36
N GLY A 340 9.88 -1.18 -30.00
CA GLY A 340 10.09 -1.69 -28.65
C GLY A 340 10.75 -0.68 -27.71
N ILE A 341 11.77 0.02 -28.19
CA ILE A 341 12.65 0.87 -27.35
C ILE A 341 12.34 2.35 -27.55
N ASP A 342 12.53 2.89 -28.75
CA ASP A 342 12.46 4.34 -28.99
C ASP A 342 11.04 4.89 -28.73
N TYR A 343 10.03 4.16 -29.18
CA TYR A 343 8.63 4.50 -28.90
C TYR A 343 8.32 4.46 -27.40
N ALA A 344 8.74 3.40 -26.70
CA ALA A 344 8.52 3.25 -25.26
C ALA A 344 9.16 4.39 -24.46
N LYS A 345 10.39 4.78 -24.84
CA LYS A 345 11.10 5.92 -24.23
C LYS A 345 10.40 7.25 -24.51
N ALA A 346 9.91 7.44 -25.73
CA ALA A 346 9.17 8.63 -26.11
C ALA A 346 7.85 8.80 -25.33
N GLN A 347 7.13 7.70 -25.10
CA GLN A 347 5.81 7.73 -24.46
C GLN A 347 5.83 7.57 -22.92
N GLY A 348 6.99 7.32 -22.31
CA GLY A 348 7.10 7.23 -20.85
C GLY A 348 6.66 5.88 -20.28
N TYR A 349 7.03 4.76 -20.92
CA TYR A 349 6.59 3.42 -20.50
C TYR A 349 7.27 2.97 -19.19
N MET A 350 6.49 2.36 -18.30
CA MET A 350 7.00 1.75 -17.08
C MET A 350 7.61 0.35 -17.37
N PRO A 351 8.45 -0.19 -16.46
CA PRO A 351 8.96 -1.55 -16.59
C PRO A 351 7.80 -2.55 -16.69
N SER A 352 7.92 -3.54 -17.59
CA SER A 352 6.88 -4.55 -17.78
C SER A 352 6.94 -5.64 -16.70
N SER A 353 5.79 -6.05 -16.18
CA SER A 353 5.66 -7.13 -15.19
C SER A 353 5.81 -8.52 -15.81
N CYS A 354 6.40 -9.47 -15.08
CA CYS A 354 6.55 -10.86 -15.51
C CYS A 354 5.19 -11.58 -15.48
N SER A 355 4.88 -12.33 -16.53
CA SER A 355 3.68 -13.16 -16.67
C SER A 355 3.95 -14.37 -17.58
N SER A 356 3.06 -15.34 -17.57
CA SER A 356 3.10 -16.47 -18.51
C SER A 356 3.03 -16.02 -19.99
N ASP A 357 2.34 -14.90 -20.28
CA ASP A 357 2.17 -14.38 -21.64
C ASP A 357 3.46 -13.78 -22.23
N ASN A 358 4.39 -13.33 -21.37
CA ASN A 358 5.62 -12.66 -21.80
C ASN A 358 6.91 -13.36 -21.39
N CYS A 359 6.85 -14.36 -20.51
CA CYS A 359 8.01 -15.10 -20.06
C CYS A 359 7.78 -16.62 -20.16
N PRO A 360 8.48 -17.35 -21.05
CA PRO A 360 8.36 -18.80 -21.14
C PRO A 360 8.85 -19.53 -19.89
N PHE A 361 9.70 -18.88 -19.08
CA PHE A 361 10.23 -19.41 -17.83
C PHE A 361 9.36 -19.04 -16.60
N PHE A 362 8.16 -18.48 -16.79
CA PHE A 362 7.37 -17.89 -15.70
C PHE A 362 7.00 -18.91 -14.61
N GLU A 363 6.48 -20.08 -15.02
CA GLU A 363 6.00 -21.09 -14.07
C GLU A 363 7.13 -21.67 -13.20
N GLU A 364 8.31 -21.82 -13.79
CA GLU A 364 9.51 -22.37 -13.15
C GLU A 364 10.36 -21.28 -12.46
N CYS A 365 9.94 -20.01 -12.52
CA CYS A 365 10.69 -18.90 -11.94
C CYS A 365 10.61 -18.92 -10.40
N THR A 366 11.76 -19.13 -9.75
CA THR A 366 11.88 -19.10 -8.28
C THR A 366 11.82 -17.68 -7.72
N ASN A 367 12.27 -16.69 -8.49
CA ASN A 367 12.20 -15.27 -8.14
C ASN A 367 10.94 -14.63 -8.76
N ARG A 368 9.77 -14.86 -8.13
CA ARG A 368 8.44 -14.43 -8.60
C ARG A 368 8.13 -12.94 -8.36
N ARG A 369 9.14 -12.10 -8.15
CA ARG A 369 8.94 -10.65 -8.05
C ARG A 369 8.34 -10.10 -9.35
N THR A 370 7.59 -9.01 -9.23
CA THR A 370 6.68 -8.51 -10.26
C THR A 370 7.37 -8.18 -11.58
N ASN A 371 8.63 -7.74 -11.60
CA ASN A 371 9.40 -7.49 -12.83
C ASN A 371 10.91 -7.69 -12.60
N ILE A 372 11.72 -7.63 -13.66
CA ILE A 372 13.17 -7.89 -13.61
C ILE A 372 13.90 -6.89 -12.70
N LEU A 373 13.49 -5.62 -12.66
CA LEU A 373 14.13 -4.62 -11.81
C LEU A 373 13.93 -4.90 -10.31
N LEU A 374 12.78 -5.47 -9.95
CA LEU A 374 12.49 -5.90 -8.58
C LEU A 374 13.27 -7.16 -8.20
N LYS A 375 13.67 -7.99 -9.17
CA LYS A 375 14.53 -9.17 -8.94
C LYS A 375 15.96 -8.79 -8.55
N LEU A 376 16.40 -7.59 -8.93
CA LEU A 376 17.65 -6.98 -8.49
C LEU A 376 17.49 -6.41 -7.08
N GLY A 377 18.57 -6.24 -6.31
CA GLY A 377 18.50 -5.65 -4.96
C GLY A 377 17.90 -4.23 -4.95
N ALA A 378 17.16 -3.88 -3.89
CA ALA A 378 16.70 -2.51 -3.66
C ALA A 378 17.88 -1.56 -3.47
N LYS A 379 17.68 -0.27 -3.78
CA LYS A 379 18.64 0.75 -3.36
C LYS A 379 18.38 1.22 -1.95
N ARG A 380 19.42 1.75 -1.31
CA ARG A 380 19.27 2.59 -0.13
C ARG A 380 18.36 3.78 -0.44
N GLY A 381 17.32 3.95 0.38
CA GLY A 381 16.33 5.01 0.21
C GLY A 381 15.19 4.68 -0.76
N GLU A 382 15.15 3.46 -1.29
CA GLU A 382 14.04 2.95 -2.10
C GLU A 382 13.14 2.07 -1.22
N ILE A 383 11.83 2.21 -1.38
CA ILE A 383 10.82 1.26 -0.89
C ILE A 383 10.19 0.60 -2.10
N ARG A 384 10.17 -0.73 -2.13
CA ARG A 384 9.58 -1.52 -3.20
C ARG A 384 8.43 -2.33 -2.67
N GLN A 385 7.29 -2.24 -3.34
CA GLN A 385 6.23 -3.19 -3.11
C GLN A 385 6.58 -4.49 -3.82
N ILE A 386 6.76 -5.56 -3.05
CA ILE A 386 7.17 -6.89 -3.55
C ILE A 386 6.02 -7.89 -3.57
N GLU A 387 4.96 -7.64 -2.79
CA GLU A 387 3.72 -8.41 -2.78
C GLU A 387 2.54 -7.51 -3.15
N LEU A 388 1.64 -8.00 -4.01
CA LEU A 388 0.36 -7.33 -4.22
C LEU A 388 -0.45 -7.44 -2.93
N PRO A 389 -1.03 -6.35 -2.40
CA PRO A 389 -1.86 -6.42 -1.21
C PRO A 389 -3.02 -7.37 -1.52
N SER A 390 -3.41 -8.17 -0.54
CA SER A 390 -4.69 -8.87 -0.62
C SER A 390 -5.78 -7.85 -0.94
N GLU A 391 -6.76 -8.21 -1.77
CA GLU A 391 -7.87 -7.30 -2.04
C GLU A 391 -8.51 -6.90 -0.70
N PRO A 392 -8.56 -5.59 -0.40
CA PRO A 392 -9.06 -5.14 0.89
C PRO A 392 -10.55 -5.46 0.97
N ILE A 393 -10.97 -6.03 2.10
CA ILE A 393 -12.38 -6.31 2.35
C ILE A 393 -13.12 -5.01 2.66
N SER A 394 -14.43 -4.99 2.42
CA SER A 394 -15.27 -3.87 2.83
C SER A 394 -15.33 -3.75 4.36
N ILE A 395 -15.67 -2.56 4.86
CA ILE A 395 -15.81 -2.36 6.31
C ILE A 395 -16.90 -3.24 6.92
N ALA A 396 -18.00 -3.46 6.19
CA ALA A 396 -19.10 -4.32 6.63
C ALA A 396 -18.67 -5.79 6.76
N GLU A 397 -17.93 -6.31 5.78
CA GLU A 397 -17.36 -7.67 5.86
C GLU A 397 -16.34 -7.79 7.00
N ALA A 398 -15.55 -6.74 7.25
CA ALA A 398 -14.60 -6.71 8.35
C ALA A 398 -15.30 -6.72 9.72
N GLU A 399 -16.39 -5.95 9.87
CA GLU A 399 -17.24 -5.94 11.07
C GLU A 399 -17.88 -7.31 11.31
N GLU A 400 -18.41 -7.95 10.27
CA GLU A 400 -18.99 -9.30 10.39
C GLU A 400 -17.93 -10.34 10.82
N LYS A 401 -16.74 -10.32 10.19
CA LYS A 401 -15.63 -11.18 10.58
C LYS A 401 -15.20 -10.93 12.03
N PHE A 402 -15.15 -9.67 12.44
CA PHE A 402 -14.79 -9.29 13.80
C PHE A 402 -15.83 -9.76 14.82
N GLU A 403 -17.12 -9.50 14.58
CA GLU A 403 -18.20 -9.94 15.46
C GLU A 403 -18.22 -11.47 15.58
N LYS A 404 -18.02 -12.19 14.48
CA LYS A 404 -17.91 -13.66 14.49
C LYS A 404 -16.72 -14.13 15.33
N ALA A 405 -15.54 -13.53 15.15
CA ALA A 405 -14.35 -13.86 15.91
C ALA A 405 -14.53 -13.57 17.41
N LEU A 406 -15.09 -12.40 17.75
CA LEU A 406 -15.33 -11.99 19.13
C LEU A 406 -16.34 -12.90 19.83
N ASN A 407 -17.47 -13.21 19.19
CA ASN A 407 -18.47 -14.13 19.75
C ASN A 407 -17.91 -15.55 19.93
N THR A 408 -17.12 -16.03 18.96
CA THR A 408 -16.48 -17.35 19.06
C THR A 408 -15.50 -17.40 20.22
N ALA A 409 -14.67 -16.36 20.37
CA ALA A 409 -13.72 -16.24 21.47
C ALA A 409 -14.44 -16.13 22.82
N PHE A 410 -15.50 -15.34 22.91
CA PHE A 410 -16.29 -15.11 24.13
C PHE A 410 -17.03 -16.36 24.61
N ALA A 411 -17.43 -17.26 23.70
CA ALA A 411 -18.10 -18.50 24.04
C ALA A 411 -17.18 -19.58 24.65
N LEU A 412 -15.85 -19.39 24.60
CA LEU A 412 -14.89 -20.33 25.18
C LEU A 412 -14.96 -20.32 26.71
N LYS A 413 -14.69 -21.49 27.32
CA LYS A 413 -14.67 -21.68 28.77
C LYS A 413 -13.30 -22.17 29.24
N GLY A 414 -12.92 -21.78 30.46
CA GLY A 414 -11.62 -22.10 31.04
C GLY A 414 -10.49 -21.31 30.38
N HIS A 415 -9.26 -21.78 30.56
CA HIS A 415 -8.07 -21.08 30.12
C HIS A 415 -7.86 -21.11 28.61
N ASN A 416 -8.19 -20.00 27.94
CA ASN A 416 -7.92 -19.80 26.52
C ASN A 416 -7.33 -18.40 26.33
N ILE A 417 -6.40 -18.24 25.39
CA ILE A 417 -5.86 -16.92 25.03
C ILE A 417 -6.14 -16.69 23.55
N THR A 418 -7.04 -15.75 23.27
CA THR A 418 -7.40 -15.35 21.92
C THR A 418 -6.99 -13.91 21.66
N VAL A 419 -6.22 -13.68 20.59
CA VAL A 419 -5.81 -12.34 20.14
C VAL A 419 -6.53 -12.04 18.84
N ILE A 420 -7.33 -10.99 18.82
CA ILE A 420 -8.06 -10.52 17.64
C ILE A 420 -7.41 -9.23 17.17
N LYS A 421 -6.71 -9.32 16.04
CA LYS A 421 -6.06 -8.19 15.38
C LYS A 421 -7.01 -7.52 14.39
N GLY A 422 -7.30 -6.24 14.62
CA GLY A 422 -8.14 -5.43 13.73
C GLY A 422 -7.83 -3.93 13.81
N GLU A 423 -7.88 -3.25 12.66
CA GLU A 423 -7.46 -1.84 12.51
C GLU A 423 -8.18 -0.88 13.49
N THR A 424 -7.56 0.27 13.73
CA THR A 424 -8.14 1.35 14.54
C THR A 424 -9.39 1.90 13.86
N GLY A 425 -10.52 1.88 14.57
CA GLY A 425 -11.81 2.34 14.03
C GLY A 425 -12.71 1.23 13.51
N LEU A 426 -12.28 -0.05 13.55
CA LEU A 426 -13.12 -1.19 13.18
C LEU A 426 -14.39 -1.31 14.03
N GLY A 427 -14.39 -0.78 15.25
CA GLY A 427 -15.53 -0.89 16.19
C GLY A 427 -15.31 -1.95 17.27
N LYS A 428 -14.05 -2.17 17.69
CA LYS A 428 -13.69 -3.18 18.70
C LYS A 428 -14.47 -3.00 20.01
N THR A 429 -14.43 -1.79 20.57
CA THR A 429 -15.17 -1.40 21.77
C THR A 429 -16.69 -1.60 21.60
N GLU A 430 -17.23 -1.25 20.43
CA GLU A 430 -18.66 -1.40 20.12
C GLU A 430 -19.07 -2.88 20.11
N GLY A 431 -18.28 -3.74 19.48
CA GLY A 431 -18.55 -5.18 19.47
C GLY A 431 -18.57 -5.79 20.87
N VAL A 432 -17.73 -5.30 21.79
CA VAL A 432 -17.75 -5.75 23.19
C VAL A 432 -19.06 -5.37 23.87
N THR A 433 -19.59 -4.15 23.66
CA THR A 433 -20.87 -3.73 24.26
C THR A 433 -22.08 -4.56 23.83
N LYS A 434 -21.97 -5.36 22.77
CA LYS A 434 -23.05 -6.23 22.29
C LYS A 434 -23.04 -7.62 22.93
N LEU A 435 -22.01 -7.95 23.73
CA LEU A 435 -21.85 -9.26 24.34
C LEU A 435 -22.74 -9.40 25.58
N ASN A 436 -23.25 -10.61 25.84
CA ASN A 436 -23.96 -10.89 27.09
C ASN A 436 -22.96 -11.13 28.23
N HIS A 437 -22.63 -10.06 28.94
CA HIS A 437 -21.63 -10.08 30.01
C HIS A 437 -22.13 -10.75 31.29
N GLU A 438 -21.56 -11.89 31.62
CA GLU A 438 -21.66 -12.58 32.91
C GLU A 438 -20.24 -12.84 33.41
N SER A 439 -19.94 -12.54 34.68
CA SER A 439 -18.61 -12.78 35.27
C SER A 439 -17.45 -12.26 34.39
N THR A 440 -17.54 -11.00 33.96
CA THR A 440 -16.62 -10.42 32.96
C THR A 440 -15.78 -9.27 33.51
N MET A 441 -14.47 -9.30 33.28
CA MET A 441 -13.58 -8.15 33.48
C MET A 441 -13.19 -7.54 32.15
N ILE A 442 -13.32 -6.23 32.02
CA ILE A 442 -12.84 -5.45 30.88
C ILE A 442 -11.69 -4.57 31.35
N ALA A 443 -10.55 -4.65 30.66
CA ALA A 443 -9.36 -3.87 30.93
C ALA A 443 -9.13 -2.86 29.80
N VAL A 444 -8.91 -1.60 30.16
CA VAL A 444 -8.71 -0.48 29.21
C VAL A 444 -7.41 0.29 29.46
N PRO A 445 -6.88 1.06 28.49
CA PRO A 445 -5.59 1.73 28.65
C PRO A 445 -5.57 2.85 29.70
N THR A 446 -6.66 3.62 29.81
CA THR A 446 -6.71 4.83 30.67
C THR A 446 -8.05 4.96 31.39
N HIS A 447 -8.06 5.69 32.51
CA HIS A 447 -9.30 5.97 33.26
C HIS A 447 -10.32 6.77 32.44
N LYS A 448 -9.86 7.66 31.55
CA LYS A 448 -10.73 8.42 30.64
C LYS A 448 -11.48 7.49 29.68
N LEU A 449 -10.77 6.58 29.02
CA LEU A 449 -11.39 5.56 28.16
C LEU A 449 -12.30 4.63 28.97
N GLY A 450 -11.94 4.32 30.21
CA GLY A 450 -12.78 3.55 31.13
C GLY A 450 -14.12 4.23 31.41
N ARG A 451 -14.15 5.54 31.65
CA ARG A 451 -15.40 6.30 31.81
C ARG A 451 -16.25 6.27 30.54
N GLU A 452 -15.64 6.56 29.39
CA GLU A 452 -16.35 6.55 28.10
C GLU A 452 -16.94 5.17 27.76
N PHE A 453 -16.21 4.09 28.06
CA PHE A 453 -16.68 2.73 27.83
C PHE A 453 -17.73 2.31 28.86
N HIS A 454 -17.59 2.73 30.12
CA HIS A 454 -18.61 2.50 31.16
C HIS A 454 -19.96 3.09 30.78
N ASP A 455 -19.97 4.33 30.28
CA ASP A 455 -21.20 5.00 29.86
C ASP A 455 -21.89 4.23 28.72
N ARG A 456 -21.12 3.75 27.73
CA ARG A 456 -21.65 2.93 26.61
C ARG A 456 -22.19 1.58 27.09
N LEU A 457 -21.48 0.90 28.00
CA LEU A 457 -21.96 -0.36 28.59
C LEU A 457 -23.28 -0.14 29.35
N ARG A 458 -23.39 0.96 30.10
CA ARG A 458 -24.61 1.33 30.82
C ARG A 458 -25.76 1.63 29.85
N GLU A 459 -25.50 2.36 28.77
CA GLU A 459 -26.48 2.64 27.71
C GLU A 459 -26.98 1.36 27.02
N ALA A 460 -26.09 0.37 26.84
CA ALA A 460 -26.43 -0.96 26.33
C ALA A 460 -27.13 -1.87 27.38
N GLY A 461 -27.31 -1.40 28.62
CA GLY A 461 -28.02 -2.13 29.68
C GLY A 461 -27.15 -3.06 30.53
N HIS A 462 -25.82 -2.97 30.42
CA HIS A 462 -24.90 -3.76 31.22
C HIS A 462 -24.51 -3.06 32.52
N ASN A 463 -24.50 -3.81 33.63
CA ASN A 463 -24.05 -3.32 34.92
C ASN A 463 -22.58 -3.71 35.14
N PHE A 464 -21.69 -2.74 35.05
CA PHE A 464 -20.27 -2.89 35.37
C PHE A 464 -19.89 -1.97 36.53
N LEU A 465 -19.12 -2.50 37.49
CA LEU A 465 -18.44 -1.65 38.46
C LEU A 465 -17.20 -1.04 37.80
N LEU A 466 -17.28 0.27 37.50
CA LEU A 466 -16.12 1.05 37.10
C LEU A 466 -15.24 1.32 38.33
N ILE A 467 -13.96 0.99 38.23
CA ILE A 467 -12.97 1.44 39.20
C ILE A 467 -12.55 2.87 38.87
N PRO A 468 -12.90 3.86 39.71
CA PRO A 468 -12.60 5.25 39.43
C PRO A 468 -11.10 5.53 39.51
N GLU A 469 -10.72 6.63 38.88
CA GLU A 469 -9.40 7.23 39.05
C GLU A 469 -9.21 7.64 40.51
N ARG A 470 -7.96 7.61 40.99
CA ARG A 470 -7.66 8.04 42.36
C ARG A 470 -8.01 9.53 42.50
N PRO A 471 -8.77 9.93 43.53
CA PRO A 471 -9.09 11.33 43.78
C PRO A 471 -7.87 12.10 44.29
N GLU A 472 -7.91 13.42 44.15
CA GLU A 472 -6.91 14.31 44.75
C GLU A 472 -7.02 14.27 46.28
N LEU A 473 -5.87 14.22 46.95
CA LEU A 473 -5.80 14.24 48.42
C LEU A 473 -5.39 15.64 48.90
N PRO A 474 -5.68 15.98 50.17
CA PRO A 474 -5.10 17.17 50.79
C PRO A 474 -3.59 17.20 50.63
N ILE A 475 -3.00 18.38 50.35
CA ILE A 475 -1.58 18.55 49.99
C ILE A 475 -0.61 17.73 50.86
N THR A 476 -0.81 17.74 52.19
CA THR A 476 0.05 17.01 53.13
C THR A 476 -0.02 15.49 52.92
N LYS A 477 -1.22 14.97 52.67
CA LYS A 477 -1.49 13.54 52.42
C LYS A 477 -1.09 13.13 51.01
N GLU A 478 -1.21 14.03 50.04
CA GLU A 478 -0.75 13.83 48.67
C GLU A 478 0.77 13.68 48.62
N ILE A 479 1.53 14.51 49.36
CA ILE A 479 2.99 14.38 49.49
C ILE A 479 3.37 13.05 50.14
N GLU A 480 2.70 12.67 51.24
CA GLU A 480 2.95 11.41 51.95
C GLU A 480 2.66 10.19 51.05
N TYR A 481 1.54 10.22 50.32
CA TYR A 481 1.17 9.20 49.34
C TYR A 481 2.20 9.07 48.22
N ASN A 482 2.60 10.19 47.60
CA ASN A 482 3.57 10.19 46.51
C ASN A 482 4.96 9.70 46.95
N ASN A 483 5.37 10.07 48.17
CA ASN A 483 6.60 9.55 48.79
C ASN A 483 6.54 8.03 48.96
N LEU A 484 5.45 7.48 49.51
CA LEU A 484 5.27 6.03 49.66
C LEU A 484 5.22 5.29 48.31
N GLN A 485 4.51 5.84 47.32
CA GLN A 485 4.43 5.27 45.98
C GLN A 485 5.80 5.25 45.28
N ARG A 486 6.60 6.32 45.40
CA ARG A 486 7.93 6.43 44.80
C ARG A 486 8.84 5.28 45.22
N VAL A 487 8.76 4.85 46.47
CA VAL A 487 9.63 3.80 47.03
C VAL A 487 9.01 2.40 46.98
N GLY A 488 7.86 2.22 46.33
CA GLY A 488 7.19 0.92 46.14
C GLY A 488 6.19 0.53 47.23
N MET A 489 5.95 1.36 48.25
CA MET A 489 5.08 1.03 49.40
C MET A 489 3.59 1.16 49.09
N HIS A 490 3.11 0.45 48.05
CA HIS A 490 1.75 0.56 47.51
C HIS A 490 0.65 0.24 48.54
N SER A 491 0.84 -0.81 49.35
CA SER A 491 -0.14 -1.23 50.38
C SER A 491 -0.35 -0.16 51.45
N LYS A 492 0.72 0.51 51.89
CA LYS A 492 0.69 1.58 52.89
C LYS A 492 0.12 2.87 52.31
N ALA A 493 0.49 3.19 51.06
CA ALA A 493 -0.10 4.30 50.33
C ALA A 493 -1.63 4.14 50.18
N GLN A 494 -2.10 2.93 49.90
CA GLN A 494 -3.54 2.64 49.85
C GLN A 494 -4.20 2.75 51.24
N ALA A 495 -3.53 2.28 52.29
CA ALA A 495 -4.03 2.38 53.67
C ALA A 495 -4.23 3.84 54.11
N LEU A 496 -3.39 4.76 53.64
CA LEU A 496 -3.53 6.19 53.88
C LEU A 496 -4.86 6.75 53.35
N ILE A 497 -5.25 6.39 52.12
CA ILE A 497 -6.55 6.79 51.54
C ILE A 497 -7.71 6.19 52.33
N PHE A 498 -7.61 4.91 52.73
CA PHE A 498 -8.64 4.27 53.55
C PHE A 498 -8.78 4.90 54.94
N ASN A 499 -7.68 5.30 55.58
CA ASN A 499 -7.74 5.99 56.87
C ASN A 499 -8.41 7.36 56.72
N LEU A 500 -8.08 8.10 55.66
CA LEU A 500 -8.71 9.37 55.34
C LEU A 500 -10.23 9.22 55.12
N SER A 501 -10.66 8.18 54.39
CA SER A 501 -12.09 7.89 54.20
C SER A 501 -12.83 7.64 55.53
N LYS A 502 -12.19 6.97 56.50
CA LYS A 502 -12.77 6.74 57.83
C LYS A 502 -12.88 8.02 58.66
N GLU A 503 -12.01 8.99 58.44
CA GLU A 503 -12.10 10.31 59.05
C GLU A 503 -13.27 11.09 58.45
N TYR A 504 -13.41 11.08 57.13
CA TYR A 504 -14.51 11.78 56.44
C TYR A 504 -15.89 11.18 56.74
N MET A 505 -16.01 9.86 56.91
CA MET A 505 -17.25 9.20 57.33
C MET A 505 -17.77 9.65 58.72
N LYS A 506 -16.91 10.24 59.56
CA LYS A 506 -17.31 10.75 60.88
C LYS A 506 -17.89 12.17 60.83
N LEU A 507 -17.76 12.86 59.69
CA LEU A 507 -18.31 14.20 59.50
C LEU A 507 -19.82 14.13 59.28
N HIS A 508 -20.53 15.20 59.60
CA HIS A 508 -21.95 15.33 59.24
C HIS A 508 -22.10 15.45 57.72
N VAL A 509 -23.14 14.83 57.15
CA VAL A 509 -23.37 14.76 55.69
C VAL A 509 -23.35 16.15 55.04
N ASP A 510 -23.95 17.15 55.68
CA ASP A 510 -24.00 18.54 55.17
C ASP A 510 -22.64 19.27 55.21
N SER A 511 -21.62 18.68 55.80
CA SER A 511 -20.26 19.24 55.94
C SER A 511 -19.22 18.56 55.04
N ILE A 512 -19.62 17.56 54.25
CA ILE A 512 -18.75 16.85 53.32
C ILE A 512 -18.55 17.69 52.07
N THR A 513 -17.28 18.02 51.76
CA THR A 513 -16.95 18.70 50.51
C THR A 513 -16.96 17.74 49.32
N GLU A 514 -17.03 18.27 48.10
CA GLU A 514 -16.98 17.45 46.88
C GLU A 514 -15.70 16.59 46.81
N GLU A 515 -14.54 17.15 47.17
CA GLU A 515 -13.26 16.43 47.25
C GLU A 515 -13.31 15.27 48.25
N GLN A 516 -13.91 15.49 49.42
CA GLN A 516 -14.08 14.44 50.44
C GLN A 516 -15.03 13.35 49.95
N GLN A 517 -16.10 13.72 49.24
CA GLN A 517 -17.03 12.78 48.65
C GLN A 517 -16.34 11.89 47.61
N GLN A 518 -15.46 12.45 46.77
CA GLN A 518 -14.69 11.65 45.80
C GLN A 518 -13.79 10.60 46.48
N VAL A 519 -13.21 10.89 47.64
CA VAL A 519 -12.45 9.92 48.45
C VAL A 519 -13.35 8.80 48.99
N LEU A 520 -14.55 9.13 49.45
CA LEU A 520 -15.54 8.15 49.91
C LEU A 520 -16.00 7.26 48.75
N ASP A 521 -16.32 7.84 47.60
CA ASP A 521 -16.78 7.12 46.40
C ASP A 521 -15.68 6.17 45.89
N TYR A 522 -14.43 6.64 45.82
CA TYR A 522 -13.29 5.83 45.44
C TYR A 522 -13.10 4.64 46.38
N THR A 523 -13.07 4.87 47.69
CA THR A 523 -12.86 3.79 48.67
C THR A 523 -14.02 2.79 48.70
N SER A 524 -15.26 3.27 48.53
CA SER A 524 -16.46 2.45 48.37
C SER A 524 -16.38 1.56 47.13
N ALA A 525 -15.95 2.11 45.98
CA ALA A 525 -15.74 1.32 44.76
C ALA A 525 -14.65 0.25 44.95
N ILE A 526 -13.54 0.58 45.60
CA ILE A 526 -12.48 -0.40 45.91
C ILE A 526 -12.97 -1.52 46.85
N GLN A 527 -13.83 -1.20 47.82
CA GLN A 527 -14.43 -2.20 48.71
C GLN A 527 -15.43 -3.09 47.97
N SER A 528 -16.30 -2.49 47.15
CA SER A 528 -17.32 -3.17 46.35
C SER A 528 -16.70 -4.08 45.28
N MET A 529 -15.49 -3.75 44.82
CA MET A 529 -14.73 -4.53 43.84
C MET A 529 -14.66 -6.01 44.18
N ARG A 530 -14.52 -6.39 45.46
CA ARG A 530 -14.38 -7.79 45.89
C ARG A 530 -15.59 -8.67 45.57
N HIS A 531 -16.76 -8.06 45.41
CA HIS A 531 -18.03 -8.76 45.22
C HIS A 531 -18.67 -8.47 43.86
N ALA A 532 -18.02 -7.67 43.01
CA ALA A 532 -18.54 -7.35 41.69
C ALA A 532 -18.36 -8.54 40.74
N GLU A 533 -19.46 -8.91 40.07
CA GLU A 533 -19.46 -9.92 38.99
C GLU A 533 -18.81 -9.37 37.72
N ASN A 534 -19.12 -8.11 37.38
CA ASN A 534 -18.61 -7.44 36.19
C ASN A 534 -17.77 -6.22 36.57
N LEU A 535 -16.55 -6.16 36.05
CA LEU A 535 -15.53 -5.17 36.43
C LEU A 535 -14.97 -4.44 35.22
N LEU A 536 -14.83 -3.12 35.34
CA LEU A 536 -14.13 -2.31 34.35
C LEU A 536 -12.92 -1.63 35.01
N VAL A 537 -11.73 -2.00 34.56
CA VAL A 537 -10.44 -1.62 35.17
C VAL A 537 -9.45 -1.10 34.14
N THR A 538 -8.36 -0.49 34.58
CA THR A 538 -7.25 -0.14 33.70
C THR A 538 -6.29 -1.33 33.52
N HIS A 539 -5.51 -1.34 32.42
CA HIS A 539 -4.53 -2.41 32.14
C HIS A 539 -3.57 -2.64 33.31
N LYS A 540 -3.05 -1.57 33.92
CA LYS A 540 -2.15 -1.64 35.09
C LYS A 540 -2.71 -2.45 36.26
N ARG A 541 -4.03 -2.51 36.39
CA ARG A 541 -4.69 -3.10 37.56
C ARG A 541 -4.91 -4.60 37.44
N ILE A 542 -4.89 -5.16 36.22
CA ILE A 542 -5.18 -6.58 35.98
C ILE A 542 -4.19 -7.51 36.70
N PHE A 543 -2.92 -7.11 36.80
CA PHE A 543 -1.89 -7.94 37.44
C PHE A 543 -1.92 -7.87 38.98
N ASN A 544 -2.67 -6.93 39.55
CA ASN A 544 -2.76 -6.70 41.00
C ASN A 544 -4.15 -7.00 41.57
N ILE A 545 -5.14 -7.30 40.72
CA ILE A 545 -6.50 -7.65 41.14
C ILE A 545 -6.60 -9.15 41.42
N LYS A 546 -7.35 -9.52 42.46
CA LYS A 546 -7.54 -10.93 42.90
C LYS A 546 -8.94 -11.47 42.57
N ASN A 547 -9.75 -10.70 41.87
CA ASN A 547 -11.09 -11.09 41.45
C ASN A 547 -11.01 -12.23 40.45
N LYS A 548 -11.79 -13.28 40.69
CA LYS A 548 -11.97 -14.36 39.73
C LYS A 548 -13.14 -14.01 38.82
N VAL A 549 -12.90 -14.10 37.52
CA VAL A 549 -13.87 -13.86 36.46
C VAL A 549 -13.76 -14.98 35.43
N ASP A 550 -14.86 -15.27 34.75
CA ASP A 550 -14.89 -16.30 33.71
C ASP A 550 -14.23 -15.80 32.43
N THR A 551 -14.38 -14.50 32.13
CA THR A 551 -13.79 -13.86 30.94
C THR A 551 -13.06 -12.56 31.29
N LEU A 552 -11.84 -12.40 30.75
CA LEU A 552 -11.06 -11.16 30.75
C LEU A 552 -10.93 -10.65 29.32
N ILE A 553 -11.46 -9.45 29.06
CA ILE A 553 -11.33 -8.75 27.77
C ILE A 553 -10.34 -7.60 27.94
N ILE A 554 -9.31 -7.54 27.12
CA ILE A 554 -8.28 -6.50 27.13
C ILE A 554 -8.43 -5.69 25.84
N ASP A 555 -8.72 -4.39 25.97
CA ASP A 555 -8.87 -3.47 24.83
C ASP A 555 -7.58 -2.69 24.58
N GLU A 556 -7.01 -2.84 23.39
CA GLU A 556 -5.65 -2.46 22.99
C GLU A 556 -4.54 -3.41 23.46
N ASP A 557 -3.39 -3.33 22.77
CA ASP A 557 -2.25 -4.20 23.04
C ASP A 557 -1.58 -3.89 24.39
N ILE A 558 -1.36 -4.93 25.19
CA ILE A 558 -0.63 -4.83 26.46
C ILE A 558 0.77 -5.45 26.43
N MET A 559 1.16 -6.06 25.30
CA MET A 559 2.41 -6.82 25.19
C MET A 559 3.61 -5.99 25.66
N MET A 560 3.67 -4.72 25.25
CA MET A 560 4.84 -3.86 25.47
C MET A 560 4.71 -2.87 26.62
N THR A 561 3.52 -2.77 27.21
CA THR A 561 3.21 -1.79 28.25
C THR A 561 3.12 -2.48 29.60
N GLU A 562 2.18 -3.39 29.75
CA GLU A 562 1.85 -3.99 31.05
C GLU A 562 2.33 -5.43 31.17
N LEU A 563 2.47 -6.20 30.09
CA LEU A 563 2.98 -7.57 30.17
C LEU A 563 4.49 -7.60 30.44
N PHE A 564 5.25 -6.68 29.84
CA PHE A 564 6.68 -6.49 30.08
C PHE A 564 6.93 -5.10 30.67
N SER A 565 6.74 -4.99 31.97
CA SER A 565 6.98 -3.75 32.70
C SER A 565 8.49 -3.49 32.84
N ALA A 566 8.90 -2.23 32.72
CA ALA A 566 10.29 -1.81 32.89
C ALA A 566 10.38 -0.51 33.68
N GLY A 567 11.49 -0.32 34.38
CA GLY A 567 11.75 0.88 35.16
C GLY A 567 13.24 1.13 35.37
N GLU A 568 13.54 2.22 36.06
CA GLU A 568 14.90 2.66 36.31
C GLU A 568 15.09 3.07 37.78
N ILE A 569 16.29 2.85 38.32
CA ILE A 569 16.66 3.25 39.69
C ILE A 569 18.14 3.63 39.76
N LYS A 570 18.47 4.66 40.54
CA LYS A 570 19.87 5.14 40.66
C LYS A 570 20.68 4.18 41.51
N ALA A 571 21.97 4.01 41.18
CA ALA A 571 22.87 3.21 42.01
C ALA A 571 23.01 3.75 43.45
N ASN A 572 22.79 5.05 43.64
CA ASN A 572 22.79 5.66 44.97
C ASN A 572 21.67 5.12 45.88
N ASP A 573 20.48 4.84 45.34
CA ASP A 573 19.37 4.27 46.12
C ASP A 573 19.76 2.89 46.69
N VAL A 574 20.46 2.08 45.89
CA VAL A 574 21.00 0.78 46.32
C VAL A 574 22.10 0.95 47.37
N GLY A 575 22.96 1.96 47.22
CA GLY A 575 23.98 2.31 48.22
C GLY A 575 23.38 2.77 49.56
N ASN A 576 22.26 3.48 49.52
CA ASN A 576 21.57 3.98 50.71
C ASN A 576 21.03 2.84 51.60
N LEU A 577 20.66 1.69 51.04
CA LEU A 577 20.30 0.50 51.82
C LEU A 577 21.42 0.10 52.80
N VAL A 578 22.66 0.08 52.31
CA VAL A 578 23.83 -0.26 53.13
C VAL A 578 24.07 0.82 54.17
N ALA A 579 24.09 2.10 53.75
CA ALA A 579 24.40 3.22 54.63
C ALA A 579 23.40 3.35 55.81
N LEU A 580 22.12 3.14 55.55
CA LEU A 580 21.07 3.24 56.57
C LEU A 580 21.06 2.01 57.51
N SER A 581 21.45 0.83 57.01
CA SER A 581 21.54 -0.39 57.82
C SER A 581 22.68 -0.40 58.85
N ILE A 582 23.58 0.59 58.85
CA ILE A 582 24.72 0.66 59.78
C ILE A 582 24.27 0.71 61.25
N LYS A 583 23.08 1.26 61.51
CA LYS A 583 22.50 1.38 62.86
C LYS A 583 21.77 0.11 63.33
N GLU A 584 21.63 -0.88 62.45
CA GLU A 584 20.99 -2.16 62.72
C GLU A 584 22.01 -3.18 63.25
N ASP A 585 21.55 -4.37 63.65
CA ASP A 585 22.44 -5.45 64.07
C ASP A 585 23.29 -6.00 62.90
N ASP A 586 24.41 -6.64 63.24
CA ASP A 586 25.38 -7.16 62.26
C ASP A 586 24.76 -8.15 61.27
N SER A 587 23.72 -8.90 61.67
CA SER A 587 23.06 -9.85 60.77
C SER A 587 22.33 -9.10 59.64
N PHE A 588 21.48 -8.15 60.00
CA PHE A 588 20.72 -7.38 59.02
C PHE A 588 21.61 -6.48 58.16
N LYS A 589 22.64 -5.86 58.73
CA LYS A 589 23.66 -5.10 57.99
C LYS A 589 24.36 -5.98 56.94
N ASN A 590 24.76 -7.19 57.31
CA ASN A 590 25.38 -8.12 56.37
C ASN A 590 24.40 -8.54 55.25
N GLN A 591 23.12 -8.75 55.56
CA GLN A 591 22.08 -9.01 54.54
C GLN A 591 21.98 -7.85 53.54
N MET A 592 21.96 -6.59 54.01
CA MET A 592 21.90 -5.41 53.15
C MET A 592 23.16 -5.24 52.29
N GLN A 593 24.35 -5.54 52.84
CA GLN A 593 25.59 -5.51 52.08
C GLN A 593 25.59 -6.55 50.95
N VAL A 594 25.15 -7.78 51.22
CA VAL A 594 25.00 -8.83 50.19
C VAL A 594 23.98 -8.41 49.14
N LEU A 595 22.83 -7.88 49.58
CA LEU A 595 21.78 -7.39 48.69
C LEU A 595 22.30 -6.30 47.75
N ALA A 596 22.99 -5.29 48.27
CA ALA A 596 23.51 -4.19 47.45
C ALA A 596 24.65 -4.63 46.54
N ASN A 597 25.56 -5.48 47.03
CA ASN A 597 26.70 -5.98 46.26
C ASN A 597 26.25 -6.73 45.00
N GLN A 598 25.12 -7.44 45.03
CA GLN A 598 24.63 -8.18 43.85
C GLN A 598 24.34 -7.25 42.65
N PHE A 599 23.98 -6.00 42.90
CA PHE A 599 23.68 -5.01 41.86
C PHE A 599 24.93 -4.18 41.54
N LEU A 600 25.62 -3.69 42.59
CA LEU A 600 26.73 -2.74 42.45
C LEU A 600 27.99 -3.36 41.82
N THR A 601 28.13 -4.69 41.87
CA THR A 601 29.28 -5.41 41.27
C THR A 601 29.06 -5.87 39.84
N VAL A 602 27.85 -5.72 39.29
CA VAL A 602 27.55 -6.11 37.90
C VAL A 602 28.27 -5.19 36.93
N GLU A 603 28.87 -5.81 35.92
CA GLU A 603 29.51 -5.12 34.81
C GLU A 603 28.50 -4.30 34.01
N VAL A 604 28.91 -3.10 33.59
CA VAL A 604 28.07 -2.20 32.81
C VAL A 604 27.64 -2.86 31.50
N GLY A 605 26.36 -2.74 31.16
CA GLY A 605 25.77 -3.32 29.95
C GLY A 605 25.41 -4.81 30.06
N VAL A 606 25.78 -5.50 31.14
CA VAL A 606 25.46 -6.92 31.32
C VAL A 606 24.07 -7.12 31.94
N TYR A 607 23.20 -7.81 31.21
CA TYR A 607 21.86 -8.20 31.68
C TYR A 607 21.94 -9.39 32.62
N SER A 608 21.57 -9.17 33.88
CA SER A 608 21.67 -10.14 34.97
C SER A 608 20.31 -10.39 35.61
N LYS A 609 20.14 -11.55 36.25
CA LYS A 609 18.98 -11.83 37.12
C LYS A 609 19.32 -11.45 38.56
N PRO A 610 18.39 -10.91 39.36
CA PRO A 610 18.62 -10.76 40.80
C PRO A 610 18.80 -12.14 41.44
N LEU A 611 19.69 -12.20 42.42
CA LEU A 611 19.91 -13.38 43.25
C LEU A 611 18.79 -13.49 44.28
N THR A 612 18.33 -14.71 44.54
CA THR A 612 17.46 -14.96 45.68
C THR A 612 18.28 -14.84 46.97
N VAL A 613 18.06 -13.76 47.72
CA VAL A 613 18.71 -13.52 49.02
C VAL A 613 17.67 -13.68 50.12
N ILE A 614 18.02 -14.38 51.19
CA ILE A 614 17.19 -14.46 52.40
C ILE A 614 17.35 -13.14 53.16
N ILE A 615 16.27 -12.36 53.23
CA ILE A 615 16.24 -11.04 53.85
C ILE A 615 15.02 -10.97 54.76
N ASP A 616 15.17 -10.30 55.90
CA ASP A 616 14.02 -9.88 56.70
C ASP A 616 13.26 -8.78 55.96
N THR A 617 12.23 -9.16 55.20
CA THR A 617 11.43 -8.27 54.36
C THR A 617 10.70 -7.22 55.19
N ASP A 618 10.20 -7.58 56.36
CA ASP A 618 9.46 -6.65 57.24
C ASP A 618 10.40 -5.54 57.75
N ARG A 619 11.64 -5.90 58.14
CA ARG A 619 12.65 -4.90 58.53
C ARG A 619 13.13 -4.07 57.35
N LEU A 620 13.27 -4.65 56.16
CA LEU A 620 13.61 -3.90 54.96
C LEU A 620 12.54 -2.87 54.61
N GLU A 621 11.27 -3.28 54.60
CA GLU A 621 10.15 -2.36 54.34
C GLU A 621 10.12 -1.23 55.35
N LYS A 622 10.36 -1.54 56.63
CA LYS A 622 10.41 -0.54 57.70
C LYS A 622 11.59 0.42 57.52
N LEU A 623 12.79 -0.08 57.19
CA LEU A 623 13.96 0.75 56.91
C LEU A 623 13.68 1.75 55.78
N ILE A 624 13.07 1.29 54.69
CA ILE A 624 12.72 2.14 53.54
C ILE A 624 11.65 3.17 53.95
N GLN A 625 10.63 2.74 54.71
CA GLN A 625 9.55 3.61 55.18
C GLN A 625 10.03 4.70 56.15
N ASP A 626 10.93 4.37 57.08
CA ASP A 626 11.43 5.32 58.06
C ASP A 626 12.40 6.34 57.41
N ASN A 627 12.84 6.08 56.17
CA ASN A 627 13.85 6.88 55.46
C ASN A 627 13.45 7.18 53.99
N VAL A 628 12.16 7.39 53.70
CA VAL A 628 11.65 7.59 52.31
C VAL A 628 12.35 8.72 51.56
N GLU A 629 12.80 9.76 52.26
CA GLU A 629 13.54 10.89 51.68
C GLU A 629 14.92 10.50 51.13
N ALA A 630 15.49 9.39 51.60
CA ALA A 630 16.77 8.89 51.13
C ALA A 630 16.67 8.12 49.80
N PHE A 631 15.46 7.89 49.28
CA PHE A 631 15.25 7.05 48.09
C PHE A 631 14.49 7.81 47.00
N GLU A 632 15.05 7.80 45.79
CA GLU A 632 14.46 8.43 44.61
C GLU A 632 13.70 7.45 43.70
N GLY A 633 13.94 6.14 43.84
CA GLY A 633 13.30 5.10 43.02
C GLY A 633 12.71 3.93 43.81
N ASN A 634 11.98 3.07 43.08
CA ASN A 634 11.32 1.90 43.64
C ASN A 634 12.31 0.73 43.77
N ILE A 635 12.88 0.60 44.97
CA ILE A 635 13.83 -0.49 45.30
C ILE A 635 13.16 -1.85 45.21
N GLU A 636 11.93 -1.98 45.69
CA GLU A 636 11.19 -3.25 45.66
C GLU A 636 11.05 -3.80 44.22
N ALA A 637 10.81 -2.91 43.26
CA ALA A 637 10.73 -3.28 41.85
C ALA A 637 12.08 -3.79 41.29
N LEU A 638 13.21 -3.24 41.73
CA LEU A 638 14.53 -3.77 41.38
C LEU A 638 14.78 -5.14 42.02
N LEU A 639 14.36 -5.33 43.28
CA LEU A 639 14.53 -6.59 44.00
C LEU A 639 13.69 -7.73 43.43
N THR A 640 12.52 -7.41 42.89
CA THR A 640 11.55 -8.38 42.36
C THR A 640 11.50 -8.44 40.83
N CYS A 641 12.47 -7.83 40.15
CA CYS A 641 12.58 -7.88 38.70
C CYS A 641 13.05 -9.27 38.21
N ASP A 642 12.83 -9.57 36.93
CA ASP A 642 13.38 -10.80 36.33
C ASP A 642 14.79 -10.57 35.78
N TYR A 643 15.03 -9.37 35.25
CA TYR A 643 16.31 -8.97 34.70
C TYR A 643 16.60 -7.50 35.00
N PHE A 644 17.88 -7.17 35.19
CA PHE A 644 18.38 -5.81 35.30
C PHE A 644 19.70 -5.63 34.55
N VAL A 645 20.04 -4.38 34.23
CA VAL A 645 21.31 -3.98 33.61
C VAL A 645 21.79 -2.67 34.22
N ARG A 646 23.10 -2.57 34.48
CA ARG A 646 23.73 -1.31 34.90
C ARG A 646 24.16 -0.50 33.68
N THR A 647 23.76 0.76 33.62
CA THR A 647 24.16 1.69 32.55
C THR A 647 25.46 2.43 32.89
N GLU A 648 26.12 2.99 31.87
CA GLU A 648 27.32 3.83 32.05
C GLU A 648 27.03 5.07 32.92
N GLN A 649 25.77 5.52 32.95
CA GLN A 649 25.32 6.68 33.72
C GLN A 649 25.10 6.37 35.21
N GLY A 650 25.38 5.15 35.67
CA GLY A 650 25.20 4.74 37.06
C GLY A 650 23.73 4.50 37.45
N VAL A 651 22.88 4.19 36.48
CA VAL A 651 21.46 3.84 36.67
C VAL A 651 21.26 2.36 36.36
N PHE A 652 20.45 1.67 37.16
CA PHE A 652 19.97 0.32 36.89
C PHE A 652 18.64 0.39 36.14
N GLN A 653 18.59 -0.21 34.96
CA GLN A 653 17.34 -0.46 34.24
C GLN A 653 16.90 -1.88 34.55
N TYR A 654 15.63 -2.07 34.93
CA TYR A 654 15.07 -3.38 35.28
C TYR A 654 13.82 -3.68 34.47
N GLY A 655 13.53 -4.96 34.31
CA GLY A 655 12.36 -5.46 33.61
C GLY A 655 11.72 -6.63 34.35
N LYS A 656 10.39 -6.67 34.32
CA LYS A 656 9.58 -7.74 34.92
C LYS A 656 8.49 -8.17 33.95
N ARG A 657 8.40 -9.48 33.76
CA ARG A 657 7.32 -10.14 33.05
C ARG A 657 6.18 -10.36 34.03
N ASN A 658 5.06 -9.70 33.76
CA ASN A 658 3.84 -9.95 34.50
C ASN A 658 3.15 -11.19 33.95
N GLU A 659 2.53 -11.95 34.84
CA GLU A 659 1.86 -13.21 34.51
C GLU A 659 0.37 -13.12 34.82
N PHE A 660 -0.43 -13.85 34.05
CA PHE A 660 -1.87 -13.98 34.28
C PHE A 660 -2.20 -15.00 35.37
N SER A 661 -1.37 -15.12 36.42
CA SER A 661 -1.51 -16.14 37.46
C SER A 661 -2.85 -16.04 38.22
N ASN A 662 -3.48 -14.86 38.27
CA ASN A 662 -4.83 -14.70 38.85
C ASN A 662 -5.97 -15.13 37.91
N PHE A 663 -5.66 -15.54 36.67
CA PHE A 663 -6.59 -15.85 35.58
C PHE A 663 -6.33 -17.24 34.97
N GLU A 664 -5.83 -18.18 35.77
CA GLU A 664 -5.52 -19.56 35.35
C GLU A 664 -6.76 -20.34 34.87
N ASP A 665 -7.97 -19.98 35.30
CA ASP A 665 -9.23 -20.60 34.88
C ASP A 665 -10.09 -19.67 34.00
N THR A 666 -9.52 -18.58 33.51
CA THR A 666 -10.23 -17.50 32.81
C THR A 666 -9.98 -17.54 31.30
N ASN A 667 -11.04 -17.29 30.52
CA ASN A 667 -10.94 -17.05 29.08
C ASN A 667 -10.42 -15.62 28.83
N ILE A 668 -9.29 -15.47 28.14
CA ILE A 668 -8.61 -14.19 27.90
C ILE A 668 -8.74 -13.80 26.43
N ILE A 669 -9.32 -12.63 26.18
CA ILE A 669 -9.52 -12.07 24.84
C ILE A 669 -8.78 -10.74 24.76
N ILE A 670 -7.88 -10.61 23.78
CA ILE A 670 -7.05 -9.42 23.58
C ILE A 670 -7.40 -8.80 22.23
N LEU A 671 -7.88 -7.56 22.26
CA LEU A 671 -8.28 -6.81 21.08
C LEU A 671 -7.17 -5.80 20.74
N SER A 672 -6.51 -5.95 19.59
CA SER A 672 -5.34 -5.10 19.25
C SER A 672 -5.38 -4.63 17.80
N ALA A 673 -4.88 -3.44 17.53
CA ALA A 673 -4.60 -2.99 16.16
C ALA A 673 -3.20 -3.38 15.67
N THR A 674 -2.29 -3.72 16.58
CA THR A 674 -0.84 -3.70 16.35
C THR A 674 -0.14 -4.97 16.83
N SER A 675 -0.91 -6.02 17.15
CA SER A 675 -0.37 -7.25 17.74
C SER A 675 0.45 -8.07 16.74
N SER A 676 1.60 -8.57 17.21
CA SER A 676 2.43 -9.53 16.45
C SER A 676 2.15 -10.96 16.90
N GLU A 677 1.68 -11.79 15.98
CA GLU A 677 1.43 -13.22 16.23
C GLU A 677 2.68 -13.93 16.75
N LYS A 678 3.85 -13.64 16.18
CA LYS A 678 5.13 -14.24 16.58
C LYS A 678 5.46 -13.95 18.04
N LEU A 679 5.21 -12.72 18.50
CA LEU A 679 5.50 -12.31 19.87
C LEU A 679 4.50 -12.91 20.86
N TYR A 680 3.20 -12.89 20.55
CA TYR A 680 2.19 -13.51 21.40
C TYR A 680 2.40 -15.03 21.54
N ARG A 681 2.71 -15.73 20.44
CA ARG A 681 3.05 -17.16 20.50
C ARG A 681 4.36 -17.42 21.27
N LYS A 682 5.31 -16.49 21.22
CA LYS A 682 6.54 -16.59 22.00
C LYS A 682 6.29 -16.36 23.50
N ALA A 683 5.38 -15.45 23.85
CA ALA A 683 5.01 -15.14 25.23
C ALA A 683 4.20 -16.28 25.86
N PHE A 684 3.13 -16.74 25.22
CA PHE A 684 2.14 -17.64 25.82
C PHE A 684 2.14 -19.07 25.25
N GLY A 685 2.94 -19.35 24.23
CA GLY A 685 3.03 -20.66 23.59
C GLY A 685 2.21 -20.78 22.30
N LYS A 686 2.24 -21.97 21.69
CA LYS A 686 1.62 -22.21 20.38
C LYS A 686 0.10 -22.30 20.41
N GLU A 687 -0.50 -22.53 21.58
CA GLU A 687 -1.95 -22.68 21.76
C GLU A 687 -2.73 -21.36 21.65
N VAL A 688 -2.03 -20.21 21.56
CA VAL A 688 -2.69 -18.91 21.33
C VAL A 688 -3.48 -18.94 20.02
N GLN A 689 -4.77 -18.60 20.12
CA GLN A 689 -5.62 -18.39 18.95
C GLN A 689 -5.40 -16.96 18.45
N PHE A 690 -4.76 -16.82 17.29
CA PHE A 690 -4.50 -15.51 16.68
C PHE A 690 -5.39 -15.35 15.44
N ILE A 691 -6.23 -14.32 15.45
CA ILE A 691 -7.20 -14.04 14.39
C ILE A 691 -6.89 -12.65 13.82
N ASP A 692 -6.46 -12.59 12.55
CA ASP A 692 -6.27 -11.32 11.82
C ASP A 692 -7.48 -11.07 10.91
N ILE A 693 -8.17 -9.94 11.12
CA ILE A 693 -9.34 -9.56 10.31
C ILE A 693 -8.93 -9.22 8.87
N GLY A 694 -7.66 -8.88 8.63
CA GLY A 694 -7.11 -8.53 7.33
C GLY A 694 -7.22 -7.03 7.01
N THR A 695 -6.72 -6.66 5.83
CA THR A 695 -6.70 -5.27 5.35
C THR A 695 -8.10 -4.81 4.95
N ILE A 696 -8.50 -3.64 5.45
CA ILE A 696 -9.85 -3.09 5.21
C ILE A 696 -9.76 -1.90 4.27
N LYS A 697 -10.73 -1.77 3.37
CA LYS A 697 -10.85 -0.62 2.47
C LYS A 697 -11.14 0.64 3.28
N LYS A 698 -10.21 1.61 3.21
CA LYS A 698 -10.29 2.89 3.92
C LYS A 698 -11.08 3.91 3.09
N GLU A 699 -11.88 4.74 3.74
CA GLU A 699 -12.50 5.91 3.11
C GLU A 699 -11.50 7.05 2.90
N GLY A 700 -10.60 7.24 3.86
CA GLY A 700 -9.51 8.21 3.81
C GLY A 700 -8.25 7.67 3.12
N LYS A 701 -7.20 8.50 3.10
CA LYS A 701 -5.91 8.20 2.46
C LYS A 701 -4.78 8.30 3.46
N ILE A 702 -3.87 7.33 3.44
CA ILE A 702 -2.60 7.38 4.15
C ILE A 702 -1.50 7.53 3.10
N VAL A 703 -0.70 8.58 3.21
CA VAL A 703 0.37 8.90 2.26
C VAL A 703 1.69 8.89 3.00
N THR A 704 2.52 7.87 2.72
CA THR A 704 3.83 7.71 3.35
C THR A 704 4.91 8.39 2.53
N HIS A 705 5.65 9.30 3.17
CA HIS A 705 6.83 9.99 2.63
C HIS A 705 8.08 9.39 3.28
N TYR A 706 8.89 8.71 2.46
CA TYR A 706 9.97 7.82 2.93
C TYR A 706 11.39 8.28 2.62
N ASP A 707 11.54 9.50 2.13
CA ASP A 707 12.82 10.14 1.80
C ASP A 707 13.74 10.30 3.03
N LYS A 708 13.14 10.46 4.22
CA LYS A 708 13.84 10.54 5.51
C LYS A 708 13.12 9.80 6.63
N SER A 709 13.91 9.32 7.61
CA SER A 709 13.39 8.66 8.79
C SER A 709 12.81 9.60 9.84
N PHE A 710 13.27 10.86 9.88
CA PHE A 710 12.93 11.81 10.96
C PHE A 710 13.05 11.20 12.37
N SER A 711 13.97 10.25 12.58
CA SER A 711 14.28 9.67 13.89
C SER A 711 14.62 10.75 14.92
N ARG A 712 14.41 10.45 16.21
CA ARG A 712 14.82 11.35 17.32
C ARG A 712 16.25 11.87 17.17
N ASN A 713 17.19 11.01 16.78
CA ASN A 713 18.58 11.41 16.57
C ASN A 713 18.72 12.41 15.42
N SER A 714 18.06 12.16 14.28
CA SER A 714 18.10 13.08 13.14
C SER A 714 17.45 14.44 13.44
N LEU A 715 16.36 14.47 14.21
CA LEU A 715 15.70 15.70 14.67
C LEU A 715 16.47 16.39 15.81
N ASN A 716 17.27 15.67 16.60
CA ASN A 716 18.16 16.30 17.58
C ASN A 716 19.33 17.03 16.90
N LYS A 717 19.89 16.43 15.84
CA LYS A 717 21.05 17.02 15.14
C LYS A 717 20.68 18.15 14.19
N MET A 718 19.46 18.12 13.61
CA MET A 718 18.98 19.10 12.62
C MET A 718 20.01 19.41 11.52
N GLU A 719 20.68 18.38 10.99
CA GLU A 719 21.65 18.56 9.91
C GLU A 719 20.97 19.14 8.65
N ARG A 720 21.74 19.76 7.76
CA ARG A 720 21.25 20.41 6.54
C ARG A 720 20.27 19.55 5.73
N GLY A 721 20.54 18.23 5.63
CA GLY A 721 19.67 17.30 4.92
C GLY A 721 18.33 17.02 5.62
N THR A 722 18.28 17.08 6.95
CA THR A 722 17.03 16.99 7.73
C THR A 722 16.22 18.28 7.61
N LEU A 723 16.90 19.44 7.70
CA LEU A 723 16.24 20.75 7.55
C LEU A 723 15.60 20.92 6.16
N GLN A 724 16.30 20.52 5.10
CA GLN A 724 15.73 20.55 3.76
C GLN A 724 14.48 19.67 3.66
N ALA A 725 14.55 18.43 4.14
CA ALA A 725 13.41 17.52 4.12
C ALA A 725 12.24 18.01 4.99
N LEU A 726 12.50 18.71 6.10
CA LEU A 726 11.45 19.37 6.90
C LEU A 726 10.81 20.54 6.14
N ASN A 727 11.58 21.33 5.39
CA ASN A 727 11.02 22.40 4.56
C ASN A 727 10.13 21.83 3.46
N ASP A 728 10.59 20.79 2.76
CA ASP A 728 9.82 20.09 1.73
C ASP A 728 8.53 19.48 2.34
N ALA A 729 8.66 18.87 3.53
CA ALA A 729 7.51 18.36 4.29
C ALA A 729 6.55 19.48 4.68
N LYS A 730 7.03 20.67 5.02
CA LYS A 730 6.19 21.81 5.43
C LYS A 730 5.31 22.29 4.27
N GLU A 731 5.81 22.31 3.04
CA GLU A 731 5.03 22.63 1.85
C GLU A 731 3.88 21.64 1.63
N ILE A 732 4.11 20.36 1.90
CA ILE A 732 3.10 19.30 1.79
C ILE A 732 2.08 19.38 2.94
N VAL A 733 2.57 19.53 4.17
CA VAL A 733 1.76 19.52 5.40
C VAL A 733 0.85 20.75 5.45
N GLY A 734 1.33 21.93 5.08
CA GLY A 734 0.56 23.17 5.18
C GLY A 734 0.18 23.48 6.63
N GLU A 735 -1.09 23.77 6.89
CA GLU A 735 -1.63 24.14 8.22
C GLU A 735 -2.15 22.94 9.03
N ARG A 736 -2.02 21.72 8.50
CA ARG A 736 -2.53 20.49 9.14
C ARG A 736 -1.90 20.24 10.50
N ASN A 737 -2.66 19.59 11.38
CA ASN A 737 -2.23 19.20 12.72
C ASN A 737 -1.10 18.16 12.64
N VAL A 738 -0.02 18.39 13.39
CA VAL A 738 1.20 17.57 13.37
C VAL A 738 1.40 16.81 14.68
N ILE A 739 1.54 15.49 14.58
CA ILE A 739 1.98 14.59 15.67
C ILE A 739 3.48 14.31 15.51
N THR A 740 4.24 14.50 16.58
CA THR A 740 5.69 14.20 16.63
C THR A 740 6.13 13.87 18.06
N TYR A 741 7.43 13.85 18.37
CA TYR A 741 7.96 13.63 19.71
C TYR A 741 7.71 14.82 20.65
N ALA A 742 7.46 14.54 21.93
CA ALA A 742 7.31 15.57 22.97
C ALA A 742 8.44 16.61 22.99
N LYS A 743 9.69 16.14 22.92
CA LYS A 743 10.89 16.98 22.96
C LYS A 743 11.01 17.91 21.75
N HIS A 744 10.39 17.56 20.62
CA HIS A 744 10.57 18.27 19.35
C HIS A 744 9.39 19.19 19.00
N LYS A 745 8.37 19.29 19.86
CA LYS A 745 7.21 20.16 19.62
C LYS A 745 7.61 21.61 19.38
N ALA A 746 8.43 22.18 20.28
CA ALA A 746 8.88 23.57 20.18
C ALA A 746 9.67 23.82 18.88
N SER A 747 10.67 22.97 18.58
CA SER A 747 11.51 23.11 17.38
C SER A 747 10.72 23.01 16.08
N LEU A 748 9.69 22.16 15.99
CA LEU A 748 8.86 22.10 14.79
C LEU A 748 7.87 23.29 14.72
N LYS A 749 7.37 23.79 15.85
CA LYS A 749 6.57 25.03 15.86
C LYS A 749 7.37 26.24 15.36
N GLU A 750 8.65 26.34 15.73
CA GLU A 750 9.55 27.39 15.21
C GLU A 750 9.77 27.32 13.69
N LEU A 751 9.72 26.11 13.13
CA LEU A 751 9.74 25.87 11.68
C LEU A 751 8.36 26.08 11.01
N GLY A 752 7.38 26.57 11.77
CA GLY A 752 6.04 26.92 11.29
C GLY A 752 5.04 25.77 11.26
N PHE A 753 5.37 24.57 11.74
CA PHE A 753 4.41 23.46 11.80
C PHE A 753 3.33 23.70 12.88
N ASN A 754 2.09 23.30 12.58
CA ASN A 754 0.99 23.31 13.54
C ASN A 754 1.04 22.04 14.41
N VAL A 755 2.01 21.98 15.34
CA VAL A 755 2.21 20.82 16.22
C VAL A 755 1.22 20.84 17.38
N ILE A 756 0.46 19.77 17.53
CA ILE A 756 -0.56 19.66 18.58
C ILE A 756 0.07 19.35 19.95
N ASP A 757 -0.48 19.94 21.01
CA ASP A 757 0.11 19.87 22.36
C ASP A 757 -0.37 18.67 23.18
N ASP A 758 -1.59 18.21 22.96
CA ASP A 758 -2.26 17.14 23.70
C ASP A 758 -1.96 15.71 23.18
N CYS A 759 -1.25 15.56 22.05
CA CYS A 759 -0.91 14.27 21.47
C CYS A 759 0.57 14.23 21.00
N HIS A 760 1.27 13.13 21.23
CA HIS A 760 2.66 12.90 20.78
C HIS A 760 3.02 11.41 20.87
N PHE A 761 4.13 10.98 20.24
CA PHE A 761 4.63 9.61 20.40
C PHE A 761 4.85 9.26 21.89
N GLY A 762 4.27 8.15 22.35
CA GLY A 762 4.17 7.74 23.75
C GLY A 762 2.91 8.24 24.49
N ALA A 763 2.09 9.08 23.86
CA ALA A 763 0.84 9.63 24.40
C ALA A 763 -0.18 9.88 23.28
N THR A 764 -0.52 8.83 22.54
CA THR A 764 -1.46 8.84 21.40
C THR A 764 -2.80 8.15 21.72
N THR A 765 -2.90 7.43 22.83
CA THR A 765 -4.08 6.65 23.22
C THR A 765 -5.17 7.53 23.84
N GLY A 766 -6.45 7.21 23.56
CA GLY A 766 -7.60 7.88 24.20
C GLY A 766 -7.91 9.31 23.75
N ILE A 767 -7.53 9.65 22.51
CA ILE A 767 -7.76 10.98 21.92
C ILE A 767 -8.59 10.81 20.65
N ASP A 768 -9.86 11.22 20.70
CA ASP A 768 -10.80 11.23 19.56
C ASP A 768 -11.02 12.63 18.96
N LYS A 769 -10.36 13.66 19.52
CA LYS A 769 -10.48 15.07 19.11
C LYS A 769 -10.17 15.31 17.63
N TYR A 770 -9.30 14.51 17.03
CA TYR A 770 -8.80 14.68 15.66
C TYR A 770 -9.49 13.77 14.63
N LYS A 771 -10.62 13.16 15.00
CA LYS A 771 -11.38 12.26 14.13
C LYS A 771 -11.87 13.00 12.88
N GLY A 772 -11.55 12.47 11.71
CA GLY A 772 -11.95 13.02 10.42
C GLY A 772 -11.12 14.21 9.94
N GLU A 773 -10.10 14.63 10.70
CA GLU A 773 -9.21 15.71 10.28
C GLU A 773 -8.05 15.21 9.43
N ASP A 774 -7.58 16.07 8.53
CA ASP A 774 -6.31 15.89 7.83
C ASP A 774 -5.14 16.09 8.80
N LEU A 775 -4.26 15.08 8.90
CA LEU A 775 -3.15 15.06 9.86
C LEU A 775 -1.80 14.84 9.18
N ALA A 776 -0.73 15.21 9.90
CA ALA A 776 0.62 14.79 9.58
C ALA A 776 1.30 14.14 10.79
N VAL A 777 2.03 13.06 10.56
CA VAL A 777 2.84 12.35 11.56
C VAL A 777 4.30 12.45 11.13
N ILE A 778 5.15 13.06 11.95
CA ILE A 778 6.58 13.27 11.63
C ILE A 778 7.47 12.52 12.62
N GLY A 779 8.10 11.45 12.15
CA GLY A 779 9.11 10.69 12.88
C GLY A 779 8.97 9.17 12.79
N THR A 780 10.09 8.45 12.88
CA THR A 780 10.13 6.99 13.06
C THR A 780 10.43 6.67 14.55
N PRO A 781 9.42 6.33 15.38
CA PRO A 781 9.53 6.25 16.84
C PRO A 781 10.30 5.02 17.35
N ASN A 782 11.59 4.96 17.04
CA ASN A 782 12.51 3.98 17.63
C ASN A 782 12.70 4.24 19.13
N MET A 783 12.59 3.18 19.92
CA MET A 783 12.93 3.16 21.34
C MET A 783 14.45 3.01 21.55
N ASN A 784 14.85 3.15 22.82
CA ASN A 784 16.22 2.84 23.25
C ASN A 784 16.48 1.34 23.04
N PRO A 785 17.61 0.94 22.41
CA PRO A 785 17.98 -0.47 22.24
C PRO A 785 17.89 -1.33 23.51
N ALA A 786 18.14 -0.73 24.68
CA ALA A 786 18.03 -1.43 25.96
C ALA A 786 16.61 -1.97 26.22
N GLN A 787 15.57 -1.29 25.76
CA GLN A 787 14.18 -1.75 25.91
C GLN A 787 13.89 -2.98 25.03
N TYR A 788 14.40 -3.01 23.79
CA TYR A 788 14.24 -4.17 22.92
C TYR A 788 14.97 -5.39 23.47
N ILE A 789 16.19 -5.19 23.98
CA ILE A 789 17.00 -6.25 24.59
C ILE A 789 16.35 -6.75 25.88
N MET A 790 15.87 -5.85 26.75
CA MET A 790 15.15 -6.23 27.97
C MET A 790 13.93 -7.09 27.65
N THR A 791 13.10 -6.66 26.69
CA THR A 791 11.93 -7.40 26.23
C THR A 791 12.31 -8.77 25.68
N ALA A 792 13.40 -8.87 24.90
CA ALA A 792 13.90 -10.14 24.40
C ALA A 792 14.34 -11.08 25.54
N LYS A 793 15.02 -10.56 26.57
CA LYS A 793 15.40 -11.36 27.75
C LYS A 793 14.17 -11.87 28.50
N LEU A 794 13.16 -11.02 28.71
CA LEU A 794 11.90 -11.39 29.37
C LEU A 794 11.09 -12.43 28.58
N LEU A 795 11.17 -12.41 27.26
CA LEU A 795 10.60 -13.42 26.36
C LEU A 795 11.43 -14.71 26.27
N GLY A 796 12.58 -14.80 26.95
CA GLY A 796 13.49 -15.94 26.84
C GLY A 796 14.11 -16.08 25.44
N ILE A 797 14.31 -14.96 24.74
CA ILE A 797 15.05 -14.91 23.47
C ILE A 797 16.54 -14.78 23.80
N LYS A 798 17.35 -15.59 23.11
CA LYS A 798 18.81 -15.52 23.26
C LYS A 798 19.33 -14.22 22.66
N VAL A 799 20.05 -13.45 23.46
CA VAL A 799 20.73 -12.20 23.07
C VAL A 799 22.22 -12.36 23.34
N THR A 800 23.04 -12.17 22.31
CA THR A 800 24.50 -12.27 22.32
C THR A 800 25.16 -10.92 22.64
N ALA A 801 26.49 -10.91 22.83
CA ALA A 801 27.25 -9.66 22.95
C ALA A 801 27.25 -8.87 21.63
N PHE A 802 27.20 -9.56 20.48
CA PHE A 802 27.10 -8.93 19.17
C PHE A 802 25.79 -8.14 19.04
N ASP A 803 24.66 -8.73 19.44
CA ASP A 803 23.34 -8.07 19.42
C ASP A 803 23.31 -6.78 20.26
N GLN A 804 24.06 -6.73 21.35
CA GLN A 804 24.10 -5.58 22.27
C GLN A 804 25.04 -4.47 21.80
N SER A 805 25.94 -4.79 20.87
CA SER A 805 26.90 -3.82 20.33
C SER A 805 26.25 -2.95 19.25
N THR A 806 26.88 -1.81 18.95
CA THR A 806 26.50 -0.99 17.77
C THR A 806 26.60 -1.76 16.45
N SER A 807 27.41 -2.82 16.40
CA SER A 807 27.54 -3.70 15.23
C SER A 807 26.35 -4.65 15.05
N GLY A 808 25.54 -4.87 16.10
CA GLY A 808 24.35 -5.71 16.07
C GLY A 808 23.21 -5.08 15.25
N VAL A 809 23.14 -3.75 15.22
CA VAL A 809 22.15 -2.99 14.44
C VAL A 809 22.82 -2.42 13.19
N LYS A 810 22.31 -2.81 12.01
CA LYS A 810 22.85 -2.38 10.71
C LYS A 810 21.75 -1.82 9.82
N TYR A 811 22.15 -0.94 8.90
CA TYR A 811 21.26 -0.48 7.83
C TYR A 811 21.22 -1.54 6.72
N ILE A 812 20.23 -2.43 6.79
CA ILE A 812 20.11 -3.60 5.91
C ILE A 812 18.78 -3.60 5.17
N LEU A 813 18.72 -4.37 4.09
CA LEU A 813 17.50 -4.64 3.35
C LEU A 813 16.61 -5.60 4.15
N VAL A 814 15.33 -5.25 4.28
CA VAL A 814 14.33 -6.05 4.99
C VAL A 814 13.07 -6.20 4.16
N GLU A 815 12.35 -7.29 4.39
CA GLU A 815 11.02 -7.54 3.86
C GLU A 815 10.01 -7.50 5.02
N ARG A 816 9.01 -6.60 4.94
CA ARG A 816 7.97 -6.45 5.95
C ARG A 816 6.69 -5.88 5.34
N ASN A 817 5.54 -6.47 5.69
CA ASN A 817 4.20 -6.05 5.24
C ASN A 817 4.06 -5.92 3.71
N GLY A 818 4.66 -6.83 2.93
CA GLY A 818 4.63 -6.79 1.47
C GLY A 818 5.58 -5.76 0.82
N TYR A 819 6.41 -5.09 1.62
CA TYR A 819 7.43 -4.14 1.17
C TYR A 819 8.85 -4.62 1.42
N GLU A 820 9.74 -4.29 0.50
CA GLU A 820 11.18 -4.42 0.62
C GLU A 820 11.80 -3.02 0.74
N PHE A 821 12.58 -2.77 1.79
CA PHE A 821 13.18 -1.46 2.05
C PHE A 821 14.41 -1.57 2.96
N TYR A 822 15.24 -0.52 3.00
CA TYR A 822 16.36 -0.47 3.95
C TYR A 822 15.93 0.10 5.31
N TYR A 823 16.33 -0.56 6.39
CA TYR A 823 16.03 -0.12 7.74
C TYR A 823 17.19 -0.41 8.70
N ASN A 824 17.34 0.43 9.74
CA ASN A 824 18.33 0.20 10.80
C ASN A 824 17.75 -0.79 11.81
N THR A 825 18.18 -2.05 11.73
CA THR A 825 17.67 -3.14 12.57
C THR A 825 18.72 -4.19 12.88
N TYR A 826 18.40 -5.07 13.83
CA TYR A 826 19.20 -6.23 14.19
C TYR A 826 19.42 -7.16 12.98
N SER A 827 20.69 -7.40 12.62
CA SER A 827 21.03 -8.11 11.38
C SER A 827 21.06 -9.63 11.48
N GLU A 828 21.29 -10.17 12.68
CA GLU A 828 21.45 -11.62 12.90
C GLU A 828 20.40 -12.21 13.84
N ASN A 829 19.46 -11.39 14.34
CA ASN A 829 18.45 -11.82 15.30
C ASN A 829 17.04 -11.41 14.86
N ALA A 830 16.37 -12.33 14.17
CA ALA A 830 15.04 -12.12 13.61
C ALA A 830 13.97 -11.79 14.66
N MET A 831 14.09 -12.33 15.88
CA MET A 831 13.13 -12.04 16.96
C MET A 831 13.35 -10.66 17.57
N LEU A 832 14.60 -10.20 17.71
CA LEU A 832 14.88 -8.80 18.09
C LEU A 832 14.41 -7.82 17.02
N GLN A 833 14.58 -8.17 15.74
CA GLN A 833 14.04 -7.41 14.63
C GLN A 833 12.49 -7.33 14.70
N GLU A 834 11.80 -8.44 14.97
CA GLU A 834 10.35 -8.47 15.14
C GLU A 834 9.88 -7.60 16.33
N ILE A 835 10.61 -7.64 17.46
CA ILE A 835 10.35 -6.76 18.61
C ILE A 835 10.50 -5.30 18.19
N GLN A 836 11.63 -4.92 17.58
CA GLN A 836 11.87 -3.54 17.16
C GLN A 836 10.76 -3.03 16.23
N PHE A 837 10.39 -3.78 15.20
CA PHE A 837 9.35 -3.35 14.29
C PHE A 837 8.00 -3.23 14.98
N THR A 838 7.60 -4.20 15.81
CA THR A 838 6.32 -4.16 16.52
C THR A 838 6.18 -2.90 17.38
N TYR A 839 7.25 -2.49 18.07
CA TYR A 839 7.25 -1.25 18.86
C TYR A 839 7.06 -0.01 18.00
N VAL A 840 7.83 0.09 16.90
CA VAL A 840 7.80 1.27 16.02
C VAL A 840 6.46 1.37 15.30
N GLU A 841 5.94 0.25 14.80
CA GLU A 841 4.64 0.17 14.12
C GLU A 841 3.49 0.49 15.06
N SER A 842 3.54 -0.01 16.29
CA SER A 842 2.48 0.25 17.26
C SER A 842 2.27 1.75 17.51
N GLU A 843 3.36 2.46 17.79
CA GLU A 843 3.33 3.91 17.99
C GLU A 843 2.89 4.68 16.74
N LEU A 844 3.39 4.29 15.56
CA LEU A 844 3.02 4.91 14.28
C LEU A 844 1.53 4.70 13.95
N LEU A 845 1.04 3.47 14.04
CA LEU A 845 -0.35 3.13 13.74
C LEU A 845 -1.33 3.79 14.71
N GLN A 846 -0.96 3.94 15.99
CA GLN A 846 -1.75 4.70 16.95
C GLN A 846 -1.83 6.20 16.59
N ALA A 847 -0.71 6.80 16.17
CA ALA A 847 -0.65 8.19 15.71
C ALA A 847 -1.47 8.41 14.43
N VAL A 848 -1.32 7.54 13.43
CA VAL A 848 -2.10 7.59 12.18
C VAL A 848 -3.59 7.36 12.45
N GLY A 849 -3.90 6.45 13.37
CA GLY A 849 -5.26 6.11 13.77
C GLY A 849 -6.05 7.26 14.42
N ARG A 850 -5.40 8.38 14.79
CA ARG A 850 -6.08 9.56 15.35
C ARG A 850 -7.05 10.21 14.38
N ALA A 851 -6.75 10.17 13.08
CA ALA A 851 -7.65 10.68 12.05
C ALA A 851 -8.86 9.76 11.81
N ARG A 852 -8.80 8.49 12.23
CA ARG A 852 -9.82 7.45 11.98
C ARG A 852 -10.17 7.33 10.48
N ALA A 853 -9.14 7.33 9.62
CA ALA A 853 -9.26 7.26 8.15
C ALA A 853 -10.02 6.04 7.62
N LEU A 854 -10.24 5.00 8.43
CA LEU A 854 -11.06 3.86 8.07
C LEU A 854 -12.52 4.26 7.74
N ARG A 855 -13.10 5.20 8.50
CA ARG A 855 -14.52 5.63 8.42
C ARG A 855 -14.70 7.11 8.07
N ASN A 856 -13.62 7.80 7.70
CA ASN A 856 -13.67 9.22 7.43
C ASN A 856 -12.80 9.52 6.21
N ASN A 857 -13.32 10.37 5.33
CA ASN A 857 -12.59 10.88 4.17
C ASN A 857 -11.59 11.98 4.61
N CYS A 858 -10.45 11.55 5.17
CA CYS A 858 -9.34 12.40 5.60
C CYS A 858 -8.02 11.91 5.02
N THR A 859 -7.03 12.78 4.92
CA THR A 859 -5.67 12.45 4.46
C THR A 859 -4.68 12.53 5.62
N VAL A 860 -3.93 11.45 5.85
CA VAL A 860 -2.83 11.41 6.82
C VAL A 860 -1.50 11.31 6.09
N HIS A 861 -0.66 12.34 6.22
CA HIS A 861 0.71 12.32 5.71
C HIS A 861 1.65 11.76 6.77
N VAL A 862 2.38 10.70 6.45
CA VAL A 862 3.30 10.05 7.39
C VAL A 862 4.72 10.19 6.89
N PHE A 863 5.55 10.94 7.60
CA PHE A 863 6.95 11.19 7.26
C PHE A 863 7.84 10.21 8.05
N THR A 864 8.14 9.08 7.42
CA THR A 864 8.88 7.95 8.00
C THR A 864 9.50 7.08 6.92
N ASN A 865 10.66 6.49 7.21
CA ASN A 865 11.31 5.50 6.33
C ASN A 865 10.81 4.06 6.56
N LEU A 866 9.76 3.87 7.36
CA LEU A 866 9.09 2.58 7.57
C LEU A 866 7.75 2.58 6.80
N PRO A 867 7.56 1.76 5.76
CA PRO A 867 6.28 1.68 5.08
C PRO A 867 5.19 1.17 6.03
N ILE A 868 4.08 1.89 6.05
CA ILE A 868 2.87 1.52 6.80
C ILE A 868 1.85 0.99 5.79
N ALA A 869 1.32 -0.19 6.04
CA ALA A 869 0.31 -0.87 5.21
C ALA A 869 -1.12 -0.44 5.55
#